data_AF-A0AA43C8J3-F1
#
_entry.id   AF-A0AA43C8J3-F1
#
_cell.length_a   1.000
_cell.length_b   1.000
_cell.length_c   1.000
_cell.angle_alpha   90.00
_cell.angle_beta   90.00
_cell.angle_gamma   90.00
#
_symmetry.space_group_name_H-M   'P 1'
#
loop_
_entity.id
_entity.type
_entity.pdbx_description
1 polymer ?
#
loop_
_entity_poly.entity_id
_entity_poly.type
_entity_poly.pdbx_seq_one_letter_code
_entity_poly.pdbx_strand_id
1 'polypeptide(L)'
;MIRALTYLCVFVIFSLLAITSAALAAEMSSKRDCAICHVMWLDDFRTDKKPLIEWQPGNVLMKDTQGVVSSEEICYSCHDGYVNDSRSIAWKFNGHKTFVKPSSRVSIPSTLPLSNKGEIYCGTCHSAHGAGAAPDDSGITSFFREKNMNSSLCAMCHANEADFKRSNSHPLQTATFDLPDTLFKLGSKPGTNRNNVICQSCHKAHGARGNKITVVDNKNSKLCVTCHDGPKSIINTKHDLRKSFPNEKNIMQQRPVESGPCGVCHMPHNSANKRLWAKQLPPGKESRSRFCLSCHQKGKVAEAVTITGTSHPLNVNPFEKIQSLAVSRKKLTLPLFSLQGAPDKNGNITCATCHDPHGSKTGSTTARTAKNINSNTSTSFLRKRQKDMCGECHLDKNLVINSKHDMSKMAPETKNILNRTPSESGLCGSCHLVHKGQGAFLWAREIKPQNKNIIQGICTSCHNEKGMAGKKVIKDYSHPVNVSPLKKGLTTTLPLFDKNGKKSKKGEMTCLTCHEPHRWDPTKIIDSDHYDTEGNTRNSFLRLQASPGSKLCQNCHPNKANIEKTDHDLGVTDPESKNIKGQTPVESGVCGVCHLVHNSENWVRLWARNFGSGENLMDMMCNSCHSSKGTAKDKIPQISSHPQEKLINSAGRDVPGRIDFFPMFHKSYGEPETLGTVSCPSCHDAHKWDAGVNAKGMGANIEGDATNSFLRSRSSILPCKDCHGPEALYRYKYFHNANERKTNMRKK
;
A
#
# COMPACT_ATOMS: atom_id res chain seq x y z
N MET A 1 -53.18 -37.54 100.46
CA MET A 1 -52.32 -36.38 100.09
C MET A 1 -50.82 -36.71 100.02
N ILE A 2 -50.28 -37.59 100.86
CA ILE A 2 -48.82 -37.84 100.93
C ILE A 2 -48.25 -38.51 99.66
N ARG A 3 -48.97 -39.45 99.03
CA ARG A 3 -48.49 -40.14 97.82
C ARG A 3 -48.35 -39.24 96.58
N ALA A 4 -49.21 -38.23 96.43
CA ALA A 4 -49.17 -37.32 95.29
C ALA A 4 -47.93 -36.40 95.32
N LEU A 5 -47.50 -36.00 96.52
CA LEU A 5 -46.31 -35.17 96.71
C LEU A 5 -45.02 -35.95 96.40
N THR A 6 -44.99 -37.24 96.71
CA THR A 6 -43.83 -38.11 96.42
C THR A 6 -43.65 -38.32 94.91
N TYR A 7 -44.73 -38.54 94.17
CA TYR A 7 -44.65 -38.68 92.70
C TYR A 7 -44.27 -37.36 92.01
N LEU A 8 -44.73 -36.21 92.53
CA LEU A 8 -44.32 -34.91 92.01
C LEU A 8 -42.82 -34.66 92.23
N CYS A 9 -42.30 -34.95 93.43
CA CYS A 9 -40.87 -34.81 93.72
C CYS A 9 -40.01 -35.75 92.86
N VAL A 10 -40.42 -37.01 92.67
CA VAL A 10 -39.69 -37.95 91.80
C VAL A 10 -39.72 -37.48 90.35
N PHE A 11 -40.86 -36.98 89.85
CA PHE A 11 -40.97 -36.47 88.49
C PHE A 11 -40.12 -35.20 88.25
N VAL A 12 -40.08 -34.29 89.23
CA VAL A 12 -39.24 -33.08 89.19
C VAL A 12 -37.76 -33.44 89.22
N ILE A 13 -37.34 -34.39 90.07
CA ILE A 13 -35.95 -34.87 90.14
C ILE A 13 -35.55 -35.58 88.83
N PHE A 14 -36.43 -36.41 88.27
CA PHE A 14 -36.15 -37.10 87.00
C PHE A 14 -36.09 -36.11 85.82
N SER A 15 -36.93 -35.08 85.84
CA SER A 15 -36.90 -34.00 84.83
C SER A 15 -35.64 -33.17 84.95
N LEU A 16 -35.19 -32.82 86.16
CA LEU A 16 -33.93 -32.12 86.40
C LEU A 16 -32.69 -32.95 85.98
N LEU A 17 -32.70 -34.27 86.21
CA LEU A 17 -31.63 -35.17 85.78
C LEU A 17 -31.60 -35.41 84.26
N ALA A 18 -32.77 -35.38 83.59
CA ALA A 18 -32.86 -35.48 82.13
C ALA A 18 -32.37 -34.20 81.42
N ILE A 19 -32.59 -33.02 82.03
CA ILE A 19 -32.13 -31.73 81.48
C ILE A 19 -30.59 -31.61 81.58
N THR A 20 -29.98 -32.09 82.67
CA THR A 20 -28.51 -32.05 82.82
C THR A 20 -27.78 -33.04 81.90
N SER A 21 -28.36 -34.21 81.65
CA SER A 21 -27.77 -35.22 80.76
C SER A 21 -27.85 -34.85 79.27
N ALA A 22 -28.92 -34.18 78.82
CA ALA A 22 -28.99 -33.63 77.47
C ALA A 22 -28.02 -32.45 77.25
N ALA A 23 -27.83 -31.59 78.26
CA ALA A 23 -26.88 -30.47 78.20
C ALA A 23 -25.42 -30.94 78.15
N LEU A 24 -25.06 -31.95 78.95
CA LEU A 24 -23.72 -32.57 78.95
C LEU A 24 -23.43 -33.36 77.66
N ALA A 25 -24.44 -34.02 77.07
CA ALA A 25 -24.27 -34.74 75.80
C ALA A 25 -24.10 -33.80 74.59
N ALA A 26 -24.74 -32.62 74.62
CA ALA A 26 -24.60 -31.60 73.57
C ALA A 26 -23.25 -30.85 73.63
N GLU A 27 -22.66 -30.68 74.83
CA GLU A 27 -21.34 -30.03 75.00
C GLU A 27 -20.17 -30.86 74.44
N MET A 28 -20.29 -32.19 74.35
CA MET A 28 -19.21 -33.07 73.89
C MET A 28 -19.04 -33.16 72.37
N SER A 29 -20.02 -32.71 71.57
CA SER A 29 -19.99 -32.90 70.11
C SER A 29 -19.23 -31.80 69.35
N SER A 30 -19.29 -30.54 69.79
CA SER A 30 -18.74 -29.40 69.02
C SER A 30 -17.22 -29.22 69.16
N LYS A 31 -16.60 -29.75 70.21
CA LYS A 31 -15.15 -29.65 70.42
C LYS A 31 -14.34 -30.67 69.59
N ARG A 32 -14.92 -31.83 69.23
CA ARG A 32 -14.22 -32.86 68.43
C ARG A 32 -13.94 -32.39 67.00
N ASP A 33 -14.89 -31.72 66.36
CA ASP A 33 -14.74 -31.26 64.98
C ASP A 33 -13.74 -30.10 64.87
N CYS A 34 -13.74 -29.18 65.85
CA CYS A 34 -12.74 -28.11 65.93
C CYS A 34 -11.33 -28.66 66.21
N ALA A 35 -11.22 -29.73 67.00
CA ALA A 35 -9.94 -30.36 67.35
C ALA A 35 -9.21 -31.00 66.15
N ILE A 36 -9.90 -31.28 65.04
CA ILE A 36 -9.27 -31.78 63.79
C ILE A 36 -8.25 -30.76 63.27
N CYS A 37 -8.62 -29.47 63.30
CA CYS A 37 -7.75 -28.38 62.86
C CYS A 37 -6.99 -27.76 64.05
N HIS A 38 -7.62 -27.72 65.23
CA HIS A 38 -7.07 -27.17 66.45
C HIS A 38 -6.75 -28.29 67.46
N VAL A 39 -5.85 -29.20 67.11
CA VAL A 39 -5.48 -30.36 67.96
C VAL A 39 -5.07 -29.92 69.37
N MET A 40 -4.47 -28.74 69.50
CA MET A 40 -4.08 -28.13 70.78
C MET A 40 -5.25 -27.62 71.63
N TRP A 41 -6.48 -27.66 71.13
CA TRP A 41 -7.70 -27.33 71.88
C TRP A 41 -8.31 -28.55 72.58
N LEU A 42 -7.79 -29.76 72.33
CA LEU A 42 -8.16 -30.95 73.09
C LEU A 42 -7.66 -30.83 74.53
N ASP A 43 -8.53 -31.19 75.47
CA ASP A 43 -8.23 -31.10 76.90
C ASP A 43 -7.08 -32.06 77.30
N ASP A 44 -6.84 -33.13 76.53
CA ASP A 44 -5.70 -34.05 76.69
C ASP A 44 -4.32 -33.38 76.53
N PHE A 45 -4.25 -32.24 75.82
CA PHE A 45 -3.03 -31.45 75.69
C PHE A 45 -2.92 -30.32 76.74
N ARG A 46 -3.97 -30.10 77.56
CA ARG A 46 -4.00 -29.10 78.65
C ARG A 46 -3.64 -29.73 79.98
N THR A 47 -2.48 -30.38 80.04
CA THR A 47 -1.98 -31.03 81.26
C THR A 47 -0.68 -30.39 81.74
N ASP A 48 -0.31 -30.67 82.98
CA ASP A 48 0.98 -30.34 83.59
C ASP A 48 2.15 -31.17 83.04
N LYS A 49 1.87 -32.14 82.16
CA LYS A 49 2.85 -33.05 81.57
C LYS A 49 3.35 -32.51 80.22
N LYS A 50 4.64 -32.67 79.97
CA LYS A 50 5.26 -32.27 78.69
C LYS A 50 4.76 -33.20 77.56
N PRO A 51 4.11 -32.67 76.50
CA PRO A 51 3.63 -33.49 75.39
C PRO A 51 4.79 -34.12 74.60
N LEU A 52 4.53 -35.29 73.98
CA LEU A 52 5.46 -35.98 73.07
C LEU A 52 5.80 -35.13 71.84
N ILE A 53 4.85 -34.28 71.41
CA ILE A 53 5.06 -33.25 70.39
C ILE A 53 5.43 -31.96 71.11
N GLU A 54 6.60 -31.40 70.80
CA GLU A 54 7.08 -30.18 71.45
C GLU A 54 6.08 -29.02 71.26
N TRP A 55 5.67 -28.40 72.37
CA TRP A 55 4.84 -27.21 72.37
C TRP A 55 5.61 -26.05 71.71
N GLN A 56 5.17 -25.62 70.52
CA GLN A 56 5.75 -24.47 69.80
C GLN A 56 4.78 -23.29 69.78
N PRO A 57 4.75 -22.46 70.85
CA PRO A 57 4.01 -21.21 70.88
C PRO A 57 4.75 -20.19 70.01
N GLY A 58 4.50 -20.20 68.70
CA GLY A 58 5.24 -19.34 67.77
C GLY A 58 5.00 -19.59 66.28
N ASN A 59 4.46 -20.75 65.89
CA ASN A 59 4.07 -21.01 64.49
C ASN A 59 2.71 -20.38 64.13
N VAL A 60 2.52 -19.15 64.61
CA VAL A 60 1.39 -18.29 64.33
C VAL A 60 1.54 -17.78 62.91
N LEU A 61 1.04 -18.53 61.94
CA LEU A 61 1.16 -18.10 60.55
C LEU A 61 0.33 -16.84 60.29
N MET A 62 -0.84 -16.66 60.90
CA MET A 62 -1.62 -15.41 60.79
C MET A 62 -1.22 -14.39 61.87
N LYS A 63 -0.93 -13.15 61.48
CA LYS A 63 -0.71 -12.04 62.43
C LYS A 63 -1.88 -12.01 63.45
N ASP A 64 -1.54 -11.98 64.74
CA ASP A 64 -2.49 -11.91 65.86
C ASP A 64 -3.38 -13.16 66.10
N THR A 65 -2.90 -14.37 65.74
CA THR A 65 -3.60 -15.65 66.02
C THR A 65 -2.76 -16.62 66.88
N GLN A 66 -3.31 -17.77 67.28
CA GLN A 66 -2.60 -18.81 68.05
C GLN A 66 -2.71 -20.19 67.35
N GLY A 67 -1.56 -20.85 67.14
CA GLY A 67 -1.47 -22.26 66.70
C GLY A 67 -1.06 -22.50 65.23
N VAL A 68 -0.74 -23.77 64.92
CA VAL A 68 -0.30 -24.28 63.59
C VAL A 68 -1.44 -24.46 62.57
N VAL A 69 -2.66 -24.04 62.91
CA VAL A 69 -3.91 -24.45 62.26
C VAL A 69 -4.08 -23.98 60.82
N SER A 70 -3.22 -23.07 60.37
CA SER A 70 -3.17 -22.58 59.00
C SER A 70 -1.83 -22.90 58.30
N SER A 71 -1.09 -23.88 58.81
CA SER A 71 0.14 -24.38 58.20
C SER A 71 -0.14 -25.27 57.00
N GLU A 72 0.85 -25.38 56.14
CA GLU A 72 0.76 -26.21 54.94
C GLU A 72 0.56 -27.68 55.31
N GLU A 73 1.16 -28.14 56.41
CA GLU A 73 1.06 -29.51 56.92
C GLU A 73 -0.38 -29.86 57.34
N ILE A 74 -1.09 -28.92 57.98
CA ILE A 74 -2.50 -29.10 58.36
C ILE A 74 -3.40 -29.12 57.12
N CYS A 75 -3.13 -28.28 56.11
CA CYS A 75 -3.85 -28.37 54.84
C CYS A 75 -3.53 -29.69 54.11
N TYR A 76 -2.29 -30.16 54.19
CA TYR A 76 -1.82 -31.37 53.54
C TYR A 76 -2.45 -32.62 54.15
N SER A 77 -2.61 -32.71 55.48
CA SER A 77 -3.17 -33.91 56.14
C SER A 77 -4.60 -34.25 55.69
N CYS A 78 -5.39 -33.27 55.25
CA CYS A 78 -6.70 -33.52 54.63
C CYS A 78 -6.58 -33.77 53.11
N HIS A 79 -5.53 -33.27 52.48
CA HIS A 79 -5.34 -33.34 51.03
C HIS A 79 -4.41 -34.45 50.55
N ASP A 80 -3.84 -35.22 51.46
CA ASP A 80 -2.84 -36.26 51.23
C ASP A 80 -3.42 -37.55 50.61
N GLY A 81 -4.74 -37.62 50.50
CA GLY A 81 -5.49 -38.76 49.98
C GLY A 81 -6.36 -39.47 51.03
N TYR A 82 -6.22 -39.14 52.31
CA TYR A 82 -7.07 -39.71 53.35
C TYR A 82 -8.48 -39.11 53.35
N VAL A 83 -8.62 -37.78 53.34
CA VAL A 83 -9.93 -37.11 53.21
C VAL A 83 -10.27 -36.81 51.75
N ASN A 84 -9.33 -36.23 51.00
CA ASN A 84 -9.48 -36.00 49.57
C ASN A 84 -8.10 -35.90 48.90
N ASP A 85 -7.79 -36.74 47.91
CA ASP A 85 -6.50 -36.64 47.21
C ASP A 85 -6.49 -35.44 46.24
N SER A 86 -5.93 -34.32 46.71
CA SER A 86 -5.73 -33.11 45.90
C SER A 86 -4.25 -32.77 45.70
N ARG A 87 -3.34 -33.69 46.07
CA ARG A 87 -1.88 -33.50 45.93
C ARG A 87 -1.47 -33.12 44.53
N SER A 88 -2.11 -33.73 43.53
CA SER A 88 -1.86 -33.44 42.12
C SER A 88 -2.26 -32.02 41.69
N ILE A 89 -3.14 -31.37 42.44
CA ILE A 89 -3.65 -30.02 42.19
C ILE A 89 -2.85 -29.01 43.00
N ALA A 90 -2.70 -29.17 44.31
CA ALA A 90 -2.08 -28.15 45.15
C ALA A 90 -0.55 -28.24 45.23
N TRP A 91 0.05 -29.44 45.17
CA TRP A 91 1.49 -29.64 45.45
C TRP A 91 2.33 -30.20 44.30
N LYS A 92 1.76 -30.97 43.36
CA LYS A 92 2.54 -31.70 42.34
C LYS A 92 3.02 -30.86 41.15
N PHE A 93 2.20 -29.95 40.66
CA PHE A 93 2.52 -29.11 39.49
C PHE A 93 2.67 -27.65 39.90
N ASN A 94 2.84 -26.75 38.92
CA ASN A 94 3.06 -25.34 39.22
C ASN A 94 1.83 -24.72 39.89
N GLY A 95 2.07 -23.90 40.91
CA GLY A 95 1.03 -23.11 41.56
C GLY A 95 1.57 -21.78 42.07
N HIS A 96 0.71 -20.96 42.65
CA HIS A 96 1.13 -19.78 43.41
C HIS A 96 2.12 -20.22 44.48
N LYS A 97 3.24 -19.52 44.57
CA LYS A 97 4.23 -19.79 45.61
C LYS A 97 3.70 -19.26 46.94
N THR A 98 3.64 -20.14 47.92
CA THR A 98 3.36 -19.83 49.33
C THR A 98 4.68 -19.64 50.08
N PHE A 99 4.60 -19.02 51.26
CA PHE A 99 5.72 -18.64 52.13
C PHE A 99 6.77 -17.79 51.42
N VAL A 100 6.29 -16.90 50.54
CA VAL A 100 7.10 -15.89 49.87
C VAL A 100 6.50 -14.50 50.08
N LYS A 101 7.36 -13.50 50.27
CA LYS A 101 6.90 -12.11 50.36
C LYS A 101 6.32 -11.66 49.01
N PRO A 102 5.16 -10.96 49.00
CA PRO A 102 4.62 -10.36 47.78
C PRO A 102 5.66 -9.47 47.09
N SER A 103 5.78 -9.58 45.77
CA SER A 103 6.65 -8.68 45.00
C SER A 103 6.06 -7.27 44.96
N SER A 104 6.89 -6.27 44.67
CA SER A 104 6.44 -4.87 44.46
C SER A 104 5.47 -4.68 43.28
N ARG A 105 5.20 -5.73 42.48
CA ARG A 105 4.29 -5.68 41.32
C ARG A 105 2.84 -6.01 41.66
N VAL A 106 2.56 -6.48 42.87
CA VAL A 106 1.21 -6.84 43.33
C VAL A 106 0.86 -6.03 44.58
N SER A 107 -0.42 -5.75 44.74
CA SER A 107 -0.93 -5.02 45.91
C SER A 107 -1.85 -5.94 46.69
N ILE A 108 -1.51 -6.30 47.93
CA ILE A 108 -2.34 -7.21 48.73
C ILE A 108 -3.30 -6.37 49.58
N PRO A 109 -4.63 -6.48 49.39
CA PRO A 109 -5.60 -5.76 50.21
C PRO A 109 -5.63 -6.31 51.64
N SER A 110 -6.04 -5.47 52.60
CA SER A 110 -6.12 -5.87 54.01
C SER A 110 -7.08 -7.02 54.30
N THR A 111 -8.06 -7.28 53.42
CA THR A 111 -8.99 -8.41 53.55
C THR A 111 -8.33 -9.76 53.25
N LEU A 112 -7.15 -9.77 52.62
CA LEU A 112 -6.36 -10.98 52.33
C LEU A 112 -5.13 -10.99 53.25
N PRO A 113 -5.18 -11.68 54.40
CA PRO A 113 -4.14 -11.58 55.40
C PRO A 113 -2.84 -12.24 54.91
N LEU A 114 -1.72 -11.58 55.18
CA LEU A 114 -0.39 -12.17 55.03
C LEU A 114 0.02 -12.88 56.32
N SER A 115 1.12 -13.65 56.22
CA SER A 115 1.66 -14.31 57.39
C SER A 115 2.22 -13.31 58.41
N ASN A 116 2.57 -13.77 59.62
CA ASN A 116 3.30 -12.96 60.60
C ASN A 116 4.66 -12.44 60.09
N LYS A 117 5.24 -13.07 59.06
CA LYS A 117 6.46 -12.65 58.33
C LYS A 117 6.17 -11.78 57.11
N GLY A 118 4.90 -11.47 56.83
CA GLY A 118 4.46 -10.73 55.65
C GLY A 118 4.50 -11.55 54.35
N GLU A 119 4.32 -12.87 54.43
CA GLU A 119 4.37 -13.78 53.29
C GLU A 119 2.97 -14.21 52.85
N ILE A 120 2.79 -14.50 51.56
CA ILE A 120 1.57 -15.15 51.07
C ILE A 120 1.57 -16.59 51.53
N TYR A 121 0.46 -17.10 52.07
CA TYR A 121 0.32 -18.51 52.46
C TYR A 121 -1.10 -19.00 52.11
N CYS A 122 -1.41 -20.27 52.36
CA CYS A 122 -2.71 -20.87 52.00
C CYS A 122 -3.89 -20.05 52.54
N GLY A 123 -3.79 -19.62 53.80
CA GLY A 123 -4.79 -18.80 54.46
C GLY A 123 -4.82 -17.34 54.01
N THR A 124 -4.02 -16.89 53.05
CA THR A 124 -4.23 -15.59 52.40
C THR A 124 -5.43 -15.63 51.46
N CYS A 125 -5.61 -16.75 50.76
CA CYS A 125 -6.73 -16.95 49.82
C CYS A 125 -7.84 -17.79 50.42
N HIS A 126 -7.50 -18.67 51.38
CA HIS A 126 -8.42 -19.63 51.97
C HIS A 126 -8.81 -19.30 53.42
N SER A 127 -10.01 -19.68 53.83
CA SER A 127 -10.48 -19.65 55.22
C SER A 127 -11.29 -20.91 55.51
N ALA A 128 -10.94 -21.60 56.59
CA ALA A 128 -11.73 -22.74 57.10
C ALA A 128 -12.91 -22.30 57.98
N HIS A 129 -13.03 -21.00 58.28
CA HIS A 129 -14.05 -20.47 59.18
C HIS A 129 -15.15 -19.75 58.38
N GLY A 130 -16.41 -20.05 58.69
CA GLY A 130 -17.60 -19.44 58.07
C GLY A 130 -17.68 -17.92 58.19
N ALA A 131 -17.14 -17.33 59.27
CA ALA A 131 -17.12 -15.88 59.50
C ALA A 131 -16.11 -15.10 58.61
N GLY A 132 -15.38 -15.79 57.73
CA GLY A 132 -14.49 -15.18 56.74
C GLY A 132 -14.33 -16.03 55.48
N ALA A 133 -15.26 -16.95 55.24
CA ALA A 133 -15.35 -17.79 54.06
C ALA A 133 -16.52 -17.28 53.21
N ALA A 134 -16.27 -17.03 51.93
CA ALA A 134 -17.32 -16.64 51.01
C ALA A 134 -18.34 -17.79 50.87
N PRO A 135 -19.66 -17.55 50.94
CA PRO A 135 -20.65 -18.59 50.71
C PRO A 135 -20.60 -19.06 49.24
N ASP A 136 -20.68 -20.37 49.01
CA ASP A 136 -21.01 -20.91 47.68
C ASP A 136 -22.52 -20.91 47.42
N ASP A 137 -22.92 -21.16 46.17
CA ASP A 137 -24.33 -21.17 45.73
C ASP A 137 -25.15 -22.32 46.37
N SER A 138 -24.51 -23.24 47.09
CA SER A 138 -25.09 -24.37 47.82
C SER A 138 -25.15 -24.19 49.34
N GLY A 139 -24.66 -23.06 49.87
CA GLY A 139 -24.64 -22.78 51.32
C GLY A 139 -23.62 -23.62 52.10
N ILE A 140 -22.73 -24.34 51.42
CA ILE A 140 -21.59 -25.01 52.04
C ILE A 140 -20.44 -24.00 52.05
N THR A 141 -19.74 -23.88 53.17
CA THR A 141 -18.60 -22.94 53.31
C THR A 141 -17.58 -23.20 52.21
N SER A 142 -17.52 -22.32 51.21
CA SER A 142 -16.43 -22.33 50.25
C SER A 142 -15.18 -21.87 50.98
N PHE A 143 -14.14 -22.71 51.00
CA PHE A 143 -12.88 -22.42 51.67
C PHE A 143 -12.14 -21.19 51.11
N PHE A 144 -12.74 -20.36 50.24
CA PHE A 144 -12.17 -19.09 49.78
C PHE A 144 -12.56 -17.94 50.72
N ARG A 145 -11.62 -17.03 50.99
CA ARG A 145 -11.92 -15.82 51.77
C ARG A 145 -12.87 -14.86 51.09
N GLU A 146 -12.80 -14.80 49.77
CA GLU A 146 -13.51 -13.85 48.95
C GLU A 146 -14.16 -14.59 47.77
N LYS A 147 -15.32 -14.11 47.31
CA LYS A 147 -15.96 -14.65 46.10
C LYS A 147 -15.03 -14.44 44.91
N ASN A 148 -14.70 -15.52 44.22
CA ASN A 148 -13.85 -15.49 43.03
C ASN A 148 -14.67 -15.59 41.72
N MET A 149 -15.73 -14.79 41.60
CA MET A 149 -16.51 -14.73 40.37
C MET A 149 -15.72 -14.05 39.25
N ASN A 150 -15.64 -14.69 38.07
CA ASN A 150 -14.90 -14.16 36.92
C ASN A 150 -13.44 -13.74 37.22
N SER A 151 -12.77 -14.48 38.11
CA SER A 151 -11.41 -14.17 38.58
C SER A 151 -11.26 -12.85 39.36
N SER A 152 -12.32 -12.36 40.02
CA SER A 152 -12.31 -11.15 40.86
C SER A 152 -11.24 -11.18 41.95
N LEU A 153 -11.03 -12.34 42.60
CA LEU A 153 -9.99 -12.49 43.63
C LEU A 153 -8.58 -12.27 43.06
N CYS A 154 -8.34 -12.68 41.81
CA CYS A 154 -7.07 -12.43 41.14
C CYS A 154 -6.85 -10.92 40.92
N ALA A 155 -7.90 -10.21 40.53
CA ALA A 155 -7.84 -8.77 40.24
C ALA A 155 -7.60 -7.91 41.49
N MET A 156 -7.98 -8.40 42.68
CA MET A 156 -7.69 -7.73 43.96
C MET A 156 -6.18 -7.53 44.17
N CYS A 157 -5.37 -8.51 43.74
CA CYS A 157 -3.90 -8.46 43.89
C CYS A 157 -3.16 -8.04 42.61
N HIS A 158 -3.65 -8.46 41.46
CA HIS A 158 -3.06 -8.22 40.13
C HIS A 158 -3.77 -7.07 39.40
N ALA A 159 -3.93 -5.93 40.09
CA ALA A 159 -4.71 -4.79 39.60
C ALA A 159 -4.19 -4.24 38.26
N ASN A 160 -2.87 -4.23 38.05
CA ASN A 160 -2.26 -3.74 36.81
C ASN A 160 -2.59 -4.62 35.60
N GLU A 161 -2.53 -5.95 35.77
CA GLU A 161 -2.92 -6.92 34.75
C GLU A 161 -4.43 -6.92 34.52
N ALA A 162 -5.23 -6.68 35.57
CA ALA A 162 -6.68 -6.60 35.48
C ALA A 162 -7.17 -5.35 34.73
N ASP A 163 -6.48 -4.20 34.89
CA ASP A 163 -6.74 -2.98 34.09
C ASP A 163 -6.09 -3.06 32.71
N PHE A 164 -6.61 -3.98 31.89
CA PHE A 164 -6.04 -4.28 30.58
C PHE A 164 -6.06 -3.08 29.61
N LYS A 165 -6.97 -2.12 29.80
CA LYS A 165 -7.07 -0.91 28.96
C LYS A 165 -5.89 0.00 29.22
N ARG A 166 -5.53 0.21 30.49
CA ARG A 166 -4.38 1.04 30.88
C ARG A 166 -3.05 0.37 30.57
N SER A 167 -2.95 -0.94 30.79
CA SER A 167 -1.70 -1.70 30.61
C SER A 167 -1.46 -2.24 29.19
N ASN A 168 -2.33 -1.89 28.23
CA ASN A 168 -2.32 -2.45 26.87
C ASN A 168 -2.29 -4.00 26.88
N SER A 169 -3.01 -4.62 27.80
CA SER A 169 -3.03 -6.07 28.00
C SER A 169 -4.16 -6.73 27.20
N HIS A 170 -4.17 -8.05 27.19
CA HIS A 170 -5.19 -8.86 26.54
C HIS A 170 -6.56 -8.52 27.15
N PRO A 171 -7.59 -8.25 26.33
CA PRO A 171 -8.92 -7.97 26.85
C PRO A 171 -9.43 -9.09 27.76
N LEU A 172 -9.99 -8.69 28.89
CA LEU A 172 -10.65 -9.55 29.88
C LEU A 172 -12.14 -9.18 29.98
N GLN A 173 -12.93 -10.14 30.42
CA GLN A 173 -14.39 -10.05 30.56
C GLN A 173 -15.10 -9.69 29.23
N THR A 174 -14.51 -10.11 28.11
CA THR A 174 -15.11 -9.95 26.78
C THR A 174 -15.50 -11.29 26.19
N ALA A 175 -16.70 -11.38 25.62
CA ALA A 175 -17.20 -12.53 24.85
C ALA A 175 -17.16 -12.20 23.36
N THR A 176 -15.95 -12.18 22.78
CA THR A 176 -15.75 -11.81 21.37
C THR A 176 -15.84 -12.99 20.40
N PHE A 177 -15.74 -14.22 20.89
CA PHE A 177 -15.89 -15.47 20.12
C PHE A 177 -16.07 -16.66 21.06
N ASP A 178 -16.53 -17.79 20.53
CA ASP A 178 -16.74 -19.02 21.31
C ASP A 178 -15.42 -19.59 21.83
N LEU A 179 -15.33 -19.78 23.15
CA LEU A 179 -14.16 -20.40 23.74
C LEU A 179 -14.19 -21.92 23.49
N PRO A 180 -13.09 -22.52 22.99
CA PRO A 180 -13.07 -23.93 22.63
C PRO A 180 -13.10 -24.84 23.87
N ASP A 181 -13.85 -25.94 23.82
CA ASP A 181 -13.94 -26.91 24.93
C ASP A 181 -12.59 -27.47 25.35
N THR A 182 -11.66 -27.59 24.40
CA THR A 182 -10.27 -28.01 24.64
C THR A 182 -9.62 -27.18 25.74
N LEU A 183 -9.92 -25.87 25.82
CA LEU A 183 -9.38 -25.00 26.86
C LEU A 183 -9.79 -25.45 28.28
N PHE A 184 -11.06 -25.79 28.47
CA PHE A 184 -11.60 -26.26 29.75
C PHE A 184 -11.11 -27.66 30.10
N LYS A 185 -10.97 -28.55 29.10
CA LYS A 185 -10.33 -29.88 29.27
C LYS A 185 -8.88 -29.77 29.75
N LEU A 186 -8.19 -28.68 29.41
CA LEU A 186 -6.82 -28.41 29.84
C LEU A 186 -6.73 -27.79 31.25
N GLY A 187 -7.87 -27.55 31.90
CA GLY A 187 -7.95 -27.09 33.29
C GLY A 187 -8.27 -25.61 33.48
N SER A 188 -8.65 -24.90 32.41
CA SER A 188 -9.21 -23.55 32.52
C SER A 188 -10.59 -23.57 33.18
N LYS A 189 -10.99 -22.44 33.78
CA LYS A 189 -12.33 -22.27 34.36
C LYS A 189 -13.19 -21.34 33.51
N PRO A 190 -14.47 -21.67 33.25
CA PRO A 190 -15.40 -20.76 32.60
C PRO A 190 -15.73 -19.60 33.54
N GLY A 191 -15.99 -18.43 32.96
CA GLY A 191 -16.65 -17.34 33.68
C GLY A 191 -18.15 -17.59 33.85
N THR A 192 -18.84 -16.66 34.51
CA THR A 192 -20.31 -16.66 34.63
C THR A 192 -20.99 -16.77 33.26
N ASN A 193 -20.43 -16.08 32.26
CA ASN A 193 -20.66 -16.41 30.86
C ASN A 193 -19.50 -17.30 30.38
N ARG A 194 -19.82 -18.49 29.87
CA ARG A 194 -18.85 -19.48 29.38
C ARG A 194 -17.82 -18.89 28.42
N ASN A 195 -18.20 -17.94 27.59
CA ASN A 195 -17.36 -17.35 26.55
C ASN A 195 -16.58 -16.11 27.01
N ASN A 196 -16.70 -15.69 28.27
CA ASN A 196 -15.88 -14.60 28.80
C ASN A 196 -14.43 -15.06 29.00
N VAL A 197 -13.48 -14.33 28.41
CA VAL A 197 -12.06 -14.50 28.73
C VAL A 197 -11.78 -13.91 30.12
N ILE A 198 -11.37 -14.73 31.07
CA ILE A 198 -11.01 -14.34 32.45
C ILE A 198 -9.57 -14.80 32.74
N CYS A 199 -9.00 -14.39 33.88
CA CYS A 199 -7.64 -14.78 34.27
C CYS A 199 -7.49 -16.32 34.28
N GLN A 200 -8.51 -17.02 34.78
CA GLN A 200 -8.55 -18.48 34.83
C GLN A 200 -8.88 -19.17 33.48
N SER A 201 -9.08 -18.40 32.41
CA SER A 201 -9.08 -18.95 31.04
C SER A 201 -7.67 -19.35 30.60
N CYS A 202 -6.63 -18.68 31.11
CA CYS A 202 -5.22 -18.90 30.77
C CYS A 202 -4.41 -19.47 31.93
N HIS A 203 -4.72 -19.05 33.16
CA HIS A 203 -3.99 -19.41 34.36
C HIS A 203 -4.76 -20.40 35.24
N LYS A 204 -4.02 -21.15 36.06
CA LYS A 204 -4.59 -22.09 37.02
C LYS A 204 -3.79 -22.06 38.31
N ALA A 205 -4.29 -21.31 39.31
CA ALA A 205 -3.59 -20.98 40.56
C ALA A 205 -2.87 -22.18 41.22
N HIS A 206 -3.45 -23.38 41.11
CA HIS A 206 -2.87 -24.62 41.59
C HIS A 206 -2.84 -25.67 40.46
N GLY A 207 -1.75 -26.41 40.31
CA GLY A 207 -1.73 -27.60 39.47
C GLY A 207 -1.65 -27.28 37.98
N ALA A 208 -1.04 -26.15 37.62
CA ALA A 208 -0.81 -25.70 36.26
C ALA A 208 0.33 -26.48 35.60
N ARG A 209 0.15 -26.87 34.33
CA ARG A 209 1.16 -27.61 33.57
C ARG A 209 2.26 -26.73 33.01
N GLY A 210 1.97 -25.45 32.76
CA GLY A 210 2.94 -24.50 32.24
C GLY A 210 3.62 -23.67 33.31
N ASN A 211 4.79 -23.14 32.96
CA ASN A 211 5.49 -22.15 33.77
C ASN A 211 4.65 -20.87 33.91
N LYS A 212 4.83 -20.13 35.02
CA LYS A 212 3.97 -18.98 35.36
C LYS A 212 2.48 -19.34 35.45
N ILE A 213 2.21 -20.58 35.84
CA ILE A 213 0.89 -21.01 36.29
C ILE A 213 -0.12 -21.02 35.13
N THR A 214 0.33 -21.27 33.90
CA THR A 214 -0.54 -21.42 32.73
C THR A 214 -1.11 -22.83 32.63
N VAL A 215 -2.32 -22.97 32.08
CA VAL A 215 -2.99 -24.28 31.92
C VAL A 215 -2.23 -25.26 31.03
N VAL A 216 -1.40 -24.74 30.12
CA VAL A 216 -0.49 -25.51 29.27
C VAL A 216 0.92 -24.92 29.25
N ASP A 217 1.93 -25.73 28.97
CA ASP A 217 3.25 -25.21 28.60
C ASP A 217 3.16 -24.37 27.33
N ASN A 218 3.54 -23.10 27.45
CA ASN A 218 3.37 -22.10 26.42
C ASN A 218 4.67 -21.71 25.69
N LYS A 219 5.78 -22.45 25.84
CA LYS A 219 7.05 -22.18 25.12
C LYS A 219 6.89 -22.09 23.60
N ASN A 220 5.90 -22.79 23.04
CA ASN A 220 5.59 -22.77 21.60
C ASN A 220 4.29 -22.01 21.26
N SER A 221 3.84 -21.12 22.15
CA SER A 221 2.56 -20.39 22.03
C SER A 221 1.33 -21.30 21.91
N LYS A 222 1.40 -22.51 22.50
CA LYS A 222 0.31 -23.53 22.47
C LYS A 222 -1.00 -23.01 23.06
N LEU A 223 -0.93 -22.17 24.10
CA LEU A 223 -2.10 -21.54 24.70
C LEU A 223 -2.78 -20.59 23.70
N CYS A 224 -1.99 -19.76 23.02
CA CYS A 224 -2.50 -18.77 22.08
C CYS A 224 -3.24 -19.42 20.91
N VAL A 225 -2.64 -20.44 20.30
CA VAL A 225 -3.23 -21.15 19.15
C VAL A 225 -4.40 -22.07 19.51
N THR A 226 -4.69 -22.25 20.80
CA THR A 226 -5.91 -22.94 21.23
C THR A 226 -7.14 -22.14 20.83
N CYS A 227 -7.07 -20.80 20.91
CA CYS A 227 -8.14 -19.89 20.50
C CYS A 227 -7.85 -19.19 19.15
N HIS A 228 -6.59 -18.86 18.87
CA HIS A 228 -6.15 -18.13 17.69
C HIS A 228 -5.48 -19.06 16.66
N ASP A 229 -6.28 -19.87 15.96
CA ASP A 229 -5.77 -20.83 14.98
C ASP A 229 -5.22 -20.15 13.70
N GLY A 230 -5.84 -19.05 13.26
CA GLY A 230 -5.45 -18.34 12.03
C GLY A 230 -3.96 -17.94 11.98
N PRO A 231 -3.40 -17.27 13.01
CA PRO A 231 -2.00 -16.86 13.03
C PRO A 231 -0.95 -17.99 13.12
N LYS A 232 -1.33 -19.26 13.23
CA LYS A 232 -0.42 -20.40 13.35
C LYS A 232 0.55 -20.52 12.17
N SER A 233 0.17 -20.01 10.99
CA SER A 233 1.00 -20.01 9.79
C SER A 233 2.30 -19.20 9.89
N ILE A 234 2.49 -18.40 10.95
CA ILE A 234 3.77 -17.73 11.21
C ILE A 234 4.88 -18.72 11.64
N ILE A 235 4.51 -19.86 12.22
CA ILE A 235 5.45 -20.86 12.74
C ILE A 235 6.27 -21.45 11.59
N ASN A 236 7.58 -21.64 11.79
CA ASN A 236 8.54 -22.09 10.78
C ASN A 236 8.76 -21.13 9.61
N THR A 237 8.28 -19.88 9.66
CA THR A 237 8.56 -18.86 8.65
C THR A 237 9.75 -17.97 9.06
N LYS A 238 10.15 -17.02 8.20
CA LYS A 238 11.15 -15.99 8.56
C LYS A 238 10.73 -15.10 9.74
N HIS A 239 9.43 -15.01 10.04
CA HIS A 239 8.89 -14.29 11.21
C HIS A 239 8.75 -15.19 12.45
N ASP A 240 9.17 -16.45 12.39
CA ASP A 240 9.42 -17.26 13.58
C ASP A 240 10.80 -16.91 14.14
N LEU A 241 10.85 -15.92 15.02
CA LEU A 241 12.11 -15.38 15.55
C LEU A 241 12.91 -16.40 16.37
N ARG A 242 12.31 -17.53 16.79
CA ARG A 242 13.06 -18.64 17.38
C ARG A 242 14.11 -19.20 16.40
N LYS A 243 13.85 -19.08 15.09
CA LYS A 243 14.75 -19.52 14.03
C LYS A 243 15.57 -18.36 13.45
N SER A 244 14.92 -17.25 13.14
CA SER A 244 15.58 -16.15 12.43
C SER A 244 16.42 -15.25 13.34
N PHE A 245 15.96 -14.99 14.56
CA PHE A 245 16.62 -14.07 15.50
C PHE A 245 16.48 -14.55 16.96
N PRO A 246 17.10 -15.69 17.35
CA PRO A 246 16.85 -16.37 18.62
C PRO A 246 17.25 -15.57 19.87
N ASN A 247 18.06 -14.52 19.70
CA ASN A 247 18.48 -13.64 20.79
C ASN A 247 17.65 -12.36 20.89
N GLU A 248 16.69 -12.14 19.99
CA GLU A 248 15.89 -10.92 20.01
C GLU A 248 14.93 -10.91 21.20
N LYS A 249 15.04 -9.87 22.01
CA LYS A 249 14.25 -9.73 23.23
C LYS A 249 13.00 -8.90 23.00
N ASN A 250 11.92 -9.28 23.67
CA ASN A 250 10.72 -8.45 23.78
C ASN A 250 10.85 -7.42 24.92
N ILE A 251 9.81 -6.60 25.13
CA ILE A 251 9.75 -5.57 26.17
C ILE A 251 9.96 -6.11 27.60
N MET A 252 9.64 -7.39 27.81
CA MET A 252 9.84 -8.10 29.09
C MET A 252 11.22 -8.77 29.19
N GLN A 253 12.16 -8.42 28.31
CA GLN A 253 13.52 -8.99 28.21
C GLN A 253 13.56 -10.50 27.93
N GLN A 254 12.47 -11.08 27.39
CA GLN A 254 12.38 -12.50 27.07
C GLN A 254 12.81 -12.76 25.63
N ARG A 255 13.58 -13.82 25.43
CA ARG A 255 13.95 -14.35 24.12
C ARG A 255 12.77 -15.10 23.47
N PRO A 256 12.81 -15.39 22.15
CA PRO A 256 11.73 -16.09 21.47
C PRO A 256 11.55 -17.54 21.96
N VAL A 257 12.62 -18.18 22.45
CA VAL A 257 12.55 -19.52 23.07
C VAL A 257 11.80 -19.52 24.42
N GLU A 258 11.78 -18.37 25.11
CA GLU A 258 11.12 -18.21 26.41
C GLU A 258 9.66 -17.76 26.27
N SER A 259 9.38 -16.91 25.29
CA SER A 259 8.06 -16.30 25.06
C SER A 259 7.25 -16.97 23.95
N GLY A 260 7.89 -17.81 23.14
CA GLY A 260 7.31 -18.47 21.98
C GLY A 260 7.22 -17.57 20.74
N PRO A 261 6.79 -18.14 19.60
CA PRO A 261 6.76 -17.45 18.31
C PRO A 261 5.80 -16.25 18.29
N CYS A 262 4.74 -16.26 19.10
CA CYS A 262 3.83 -15.13 19.23
C CYS A 262 4.30 -14.12 20.29
N GLY A 263 4.91 -14.61 21.39
CA GLY A 263 5.27 -13.79 22.56
C GLY A 263 6.38 -12.76 22.33
N VAL A 264 7.16 -12.94 21.27
CA VAL A 264 8.18 -11.98 20.84
C VAL A 264 7.57 -10.72 20.19
N CYS A 265 6.36 -10.83 19.62
CA CYS A 265 5.63 -9.74 18.98
C CYS A 265 4.41 -9.29 19.78
N HIS A 266 3.74 -10.21 20.47
CA HIS A 266 2.52 -9.98 21.24
C HIS A 266 2.71 -10.36 22.70
N MET A 267 2.59 -9.39 23.60
CA MET A 267 2.70 -9.58 25.04
C MET A 267 1.31 -9.49 25.69
N PRO A 268 0.79 -10.58 26.28
CA PRO A 268 -0.55 -10.59 26.85
C PRO A 268 -0.75 -9.62 28.00
N HIS A 269 0.28 -9.31 28.78
CA HIS A 269 0.18 -8.40 29.93
C HIS A 269 1.28 -7.33 29.88
N ASN A 270 0.94 -6.07 30.20
CA ASN A 270 1.88 -4.95 30.29
C ASN A 270 2.68 -4.75 28.98
N SER A 271 1.98 -4.81 27.84
CA SER A 271 2.66 -4.60 26.55
C SER A 271 3.04 -3.14 26.36
N ALA A 272 4.06 -2.89 25.52
CA ALA A 272 4.54 -1.53 25.29
C ALA A 272 3.52 -0.64 24.57
N ASN A 273 2.63 -1.24 23.77
CA ASN A 273 1.69 -0.50 22.93
C ASN A 273 0.41 -1.29 22.69
N LYS A 274 -0.63 -0.62 22.17
CA LYS A 274 -1.87 -1.24 21.69
C LYS A 274 -1.62 -2.47 20.81
N ARG A 275 -2.61 -3.36 20.71
CA ARG A 275 -2.52 -4.66 19.97
C ARG A 275 -1.48 -5.61 20.56
N LEU A 276 -1.21 -5.47 21.86
CA LEU A 276 -0.27 -6.30 22.60
C LEU A 276 1.17 -6.15 22.09
N TRP A 277 1.53 -5.10 21.36
CA TRP A 277 2.83 -5.07 20.68
C TRP A 277 3.99 -5.06 21.68
N ALA A 278 4.83 -6.09 21.59
CA ALA A 278 5.85 -6.41 22.58
C ALA A 278 7.19 -5.70 22.34
N LYS A 279 7.22 -4.65 21.52
CA LYS A 279 8.42 -3.85 21.25
C LYS A 279 8.13 -2.36 21.33
N GLN A 280 9.15 -1.57 21.67
CA GLN A 280 9.04 -0.13 21.58
C GLN A 280 8.86 0.32 20.12
N LEU A 281 7.86 1.16 19.86
CA LEU A 281 7.67 1.73 18.52
C LEU A 281 8.71 2.85 18.29
N PRO A 282 9.29 2.95 17.07
CA PRO A 282 10.16 4.08 16.73
C PRO A 282 9.38 5.40 16.79
N PRO A 283 10.06 6.55 16.99
CA PRO A 283 9.39 7.85 16.97
C PRO A 283 8.74 8.14 15.61
N GLY A 284 7.69 8.97 15.60
CA GLY A 284 6.99 9.39 14.38
C GLY A 284 5.46 9.38 14.52
N LYS A 285 4.77 9.79 13.44
CA LYS A 285 3.29 9.84 13.41
C LYS A 285 2.68 8.45 13.61
N GLU A 286 1.60 8.38 14.38
CA GLU A 286 0.83 7.16 14.63
C GLU A 286 0.46 6.44 13.33
N SER A 287 0.83 5.16 13.23
CA SER A 287 0.52 4.32 12.08
C SER A 287 0.82 2.85 12.36
N ARG A 288 0.05 1.95 11.73
CA ARG A 288 0.34 0.51 11.68
C ARG A 288 1.75 0.17 11.14
N SER A 289 2.33 1.01 10.28
CA SER A 289 3.67 0.78 9.73
C SER A 289 4.76 0.84 10.81
N ARG A 290 4.57 1.61 11.90
CA ARG A 290 5.55 1.74 13.00
C ARG A 290 5.82 0.41 13.70
N PHE A 291 4.82 -0.47 13.76
CA PHE A 291 4.97 -1.82 14.32
C PHE A 291 6.03 -2.59 13.53
N CYS A 292 5.92 -2.62 12.21
CA CYS A 292 6.92 -3.25 11.33
C CYS A 292 8.30 -2.58 11.47
N LEU A 293 8.34 -1.25 11.49
CA LEU A 293 9.58 -0.48 11.60
C LEU A 293 10.31 -0.65 12.93
N SER A 294 9.66 -1.17 13.99
CA SER A 294 10.36 -1.54 15.23
C SER A 294 11.43 -2.62 15.02
N CYS A 295 11.33 -3.40 13.94
CA CYS A 295 12.34 -4.38 13.50
C CYS A 295 12.96 -4.03 12.14
N HIS A 296 12.15 -3.54 11.19
CA HIS A 296 12.55 -3.25 9.81
C HIS A 296 13.02 -1.81 9.65
N GLN A 297 14.14 -1.48 10.28
CA GLN A 297 14.80 -0.19 10.13
C GLN A 297 16.31 -0.35 10.31
N LYS A 298 17.08 0.67 9.93
CA LYS A 298 18.52 0.72 10.13
C LYS A 298 18.87 0.50 11.62
N GLY A 299 19.85 -0.35 11.91
CA GLY A 299 20.29 -0.66 13.27
C GLY A 299 19.37 -1.61 14.05
N LYS A 300 18.43 -2.30 13.40
CA LYS A 300 17.56 -3.31 14.02
C LYS A 300 17.70 -4.67 13.33
N VAL A 301 17.19 -5.71 13.98
CA VAL A 301 17.36 -7.11 13.55
C VAL A 301 16.96 -7.41 12.10
N ALA A 302 15.99 -6.69 11.53
CA ALA A 302 15.52 -6.91 10.16
C ALA A 302 15.99 -5.83 9.17
N GLU A 303 17.11 -5.14 9.45
CA GLU A 303 17.67 -4.08 8.61
C GLU A 303 17.89 -4.52 7.15
N ALA A 304 18.34 -5.76 6.91
CA ALA A 304 18.59 -6.27 5.56
C ALA A 304 17.36 -6.22 4.63
N VAL A 305 16.16 -6.23 5.22
CA VAL A 305 14.86 -6.21 4.52
C VAL A 305 14.12 -4.88 4.77
N THR A 306 14.86 -3.81 5.09
CA THR A 306 14.28 -2.48 5.28
C THR A 306 13.97 -1.76 3.96
N ILE A 307 13.14 -0.73 4.05
CA ILE A 307 12.84 0.19 2.95
C ILE A 307 14.02 1.18 2.85
N THR A 308 14.73 1.18 1.73
CA THR A 308 15.72 2.21 1.37
C THR A 308 15.37 2.82 0.01
N GLY A 309 15.96 3.98 -0.32
CA GLY A 309 15.69 4.69 -1.58
C GLY A 309 14.28 5.25 -1.70
N THR A 310 13.81 5.47 -2.93
CA THR A 310 12.42 5.87 -3.17
C THR A 310 11.50 4.67 -2.95
N SER A 311 10.41 4.88 -2.21
CA SER A 311 9.45 3.83 -1.89
C SER A 311 8.02 4.26 -2.15
N HIS A 312 7.14 3.26 -2.30
CA HIS A 312 5.72 3.52 -2.45
C HIS A 312 5.19 4.29 -1.22
N PRO A 313 4.34 5.32 -1.41
CA PRO A 313 3.77 6.06 -0.29
C PRO A 313 3.09 5.16 0.74
N LEU A 314 3.41 5.38 2.02
CA LEU A 314 2.80 4.73 3.17
C LEU A 314 2.15 5.79 4.06
N ASN A 315 1.18 5.36 4.86
CA ASN A 315 0.42 6.18 5.81
C ASN A 315 -0.37 7.29 5.10
N VAL A 316 -0.82 7.01 3.87
CA VAL A 316 -1.63 7.90 3.05
C VAL A 316 -3.01 7.28 2.80
N ASN A 317 -4.04 8.12 2.72
CA ASN A 317 -5.37 7.68 2.34
C ASN A 317 -5.42 7.53 0.80
N PRO A 318 -5.73 6.34 0.27
CA PRO A 318 -5.73 6.13 -1.17
C PRO A 318 -6.86 6.88 -1.88
N PHE A 319 -7.98 7.14 -1.20
CA PHE A 319 -9.14 7.82 -1.79
C PHE A 319 -8.94 9.34 -1.95
N GLU A 320 -8.04 9.92 -1.16
CA GLU A 320 -7.67 11.34 -1.32
C GLU A 320 -6.66 11.56 -2.45
N LYS A 321 -5.92 10.51 -2.83
CA LYS A 321 -4.82 10.59 -3.81
C LYS A 321 -5.19 10.01 -5.16
N ILE A 322 -6.10 9.04 -5.22
CA ILE A 322 -6.46 8.31 -6.43
C ILE A 322 -7.94 8.55 -6.72
N GLN A 323 -8.21 9.55 -7.56
CA GLN A 323 -9.58 10.00 -7.83
C GLN A 323 -10.44 8.92 -8.51
N SER A 324 -9.85 8.07 -9.37
CA SER A 324 -10.53 6.92 -9.98
C SER A 324 -10.98 5.89 -8.94
N LEU A 325 -10.23 5.73 -7.85
CA LEU A 325 -10.53 4.81 -6.77
C LEU A 325 -11.58 5.38 -5.79
N ALA A 326 -11.61 6.70 -5.60
CA ALA A 326 -12.61 7.37 -4.75
C ALA A 326 -14.06 7.05 -5.19
N VAL A 327 -14.28 6.86 -6.49
CA VAL A 327 -15.57 6.49 -7.08
C VAL A 327 -15.97 5.03 -6.79
N SER A 328 -15.02 4.16 -6.40
CA SER A 328 -15.22 2.72 -6.26
C SER A 328 -14.75 2.12 -4.93
N ARG A 329 -15.00 2.84 -3.81
CA ARG A 329 -14.60 2.43 -2.45
C ARG A 329 -14.97 0.98 -2.09
N LYS A 330 -16.10 0.49 -2.60
CA LYS A 330 -16.60 -0.87 -2.33
C LYS A 330 -15.81 -1.98 -3.03
N LYS A 331 -15.01 -1.68 -4.06
CA LYS A 331 -14.23 -2.68 -4.82
C LYS A 331 -12.87 -3.01 -4.22
N LEU A 332 -12.39 -2.19 -3.27
CA LEU A 332 -11.11 -2.45 -2.60
C LEU A 332 -11.27 -3.59 -1.59
N THR A 333 -10.53 -4.67 -1.82
CA THR A 333 -10.49 -5.84 -0.92
C THR A 333 -9.23 -5.87 -0.05
N LEU A 334 -8.17 -5.15 -0.45
CA LEU A 334 -7.00 -4.94 0.38
C LEU A 334 -7.37 -4.18 1.67
N PRO A 335 -6.85 -4.61 2.83
CA PRO A 335 -7.17 -3.95 4.09
C PRO A 335 -6.45 -2.60 4.21
N LEU A 336 -7.22 -1.60 4.60
CA LEU A 336 -6.70 -0.30 5.04
C LEU A 336 -6.74 -0.23 6.57
N PHE A 337 -5.99 0.72 7.14
CA PHE A 337 -5.80 0.76 8.58
C PHE A 337 -5.90 2.16 9.17
N SER A 338 -6.55 2.25 10.33
CA SER A 338 -6.58 3.46 11.13
C SER A 338 -5.18 3.83 11.64
N LEU A 339 -5.02 5.05 12.16
CA LEU A 339 -3.76 5.50 12.77
C LEU A 339 -3.33 4.60 13.93
N GLN A 340 -4.28 4.07 14.69
CA GLN A 340 -4.05 3.13 15.79
C GLN A 340 -3.81 1.69 15.31
N GLY A 341 -3.78 1.47 14.00
CA GLY A 341 -3.50 0.18 13.37
C GLY A 341 -4.65 -0.81 13.37
N ALA A 342 -5.89 -0.39 13.62
CA ALA A 342 -7.07 -1.23 13.42
C ALA A 342 -7.41 -1.34 11.92
N PRO A 343 -7.94 -2.48 11.42
CA PRO A 343 -8.56 -2.51 10.10
C PRO A 343 -9.67 -1.45 10.01
N ASP A 344 -9.64 -0.65 8.96
CA ASP A 344 -10.59 0.44 8.71
C ASP A 344 -10.70 0.65 7.21
N LYS A 345 -11.91 0.50 6.63
CA LYS A 345 -12.14 0.66 5.19
C LYS A 345 -11.87 2.09 4.69
N ASN A 346 -11.84 3.07 5.58
CA ASN A 346 -11.53 4.47 5.27
C ASN A 346 -10.10 4.85 5.71
N GLY A 347 -9.32 3.88 6.18
CA GLY A 347 -7.99 4.11 6.71
C GLY A 347 -6.92 4.37 5.65
N ASN A 348 -5.67 4.29 6.10
CA ASN A 348 -4.49 4.55 5.28
C ASN A 348 -3.86 3.24 4.77
N ILE A 349 -3.15 3.35 3.65
CA ILE A 349 -2.24 2.31 3.18
C ILE A 349 -1.08 2.20 4.17
N THR A 350 -0.76 0.98 4.61
CA THR A 350 0.40 0.70 5.47
C THR A 350 1.14 -0.54 4.96
N CYS A 351 2.26 -0.92 5.57
CA CYS A 351 2.96 -2.17 5.21
C CYS A 351 2.00 -3.38 5.25
N ALA A 352 1.08 -3.40 6.22
CA ALA A 352 0.11 -4.48 6.40
C ALA A 352 -1.02 -4.52 5.35
N THR A 353 -1.12 -3.49 4.50
CA THR A 353 -2.07 -3.46 3.37
C THR A 353 -1.62 -4.45 2.29
N CYS A 354 -0.31 -4.51 2.03
CA CYS A 354 0.26 -5.42 1.05
C CYS A 354 0.77 -6.72 1.69
N HIS A 355 1.30 -6.64 2.92
CA HIS A 355 1.88 -7.78 3.62
C HIS A 355 0.96 -8.32 4.72
N ASP A 356 0.99 -9.64 4.94
CA ASP A 356 0.40 -10.30 6.09
C ASP A 356 1.48 -11.01 6.92
N PRO A 357 1.91 -10.44 8.06
CA PRO A 357 2.96 -11.05 8.88
C PRO A 357 2.55 -12.40 9.47
N HIS A 358 1.25 -12.72 9.52
CA HIS A 358 0.77 -14.01 9.98
C HIS A 358 0.76 -15.07 8.89
N GLY A 359 1.10 -14.71 7.64
CA GLY A 359 1.04 -15.59 6.47
C GLY A 359 -0.17 -15.27 5.60
N SER A 360 0.03 -15.20 4.28
CA SER A 360 -1.05 -15.05 3.31
C SER A 360 -1.42 -16.40 2.71
N LYS A 361 -2.72 -16.69 2.60
CA LYS A 361 -3.27 -17.76 1.75
C LYS A 361 -3.16 -17.40 0.26
N THR A 362 -2.00 -16.97 -0.23
CA THR A 362 -1.81 -16.73 -1.67
C THR A 362 -1.66 -18.05 -2.42
N GLY A 363 -2.80 -18.71 -2.70
CA GLY A 363 -3.00 -19.61 -3.84
C GLY A 363 -3.01 -21.11 -3.57
N SER A 364 -4.19 -21.72 -3.76
CA SER A 364 -4.48 -23.10 -4.22
C SER A 364 -3.78 -24.30 -3.54
N THR A 365 -4.58 -25.31 -3.22
CA THR A 365 -4.20 -26.67 -2.81
C THR A 365 -3.16 -27.35 -3.71
N THR A 366 -2.91 -26.84 -4.92
CA THR A 366 -1.90 -27.33 -5.87
C THR A 366 -0.47 -26.86 -5.60
N ALA A 367 -0.23 -25.88 -4.72
CA ALA A 367 1.13 -25.44 -4.39
C ALA A 367 1.80 -26.28 -3.27
N ARG A 368 1.06 -27.17 -2.59
CA ARG A 368 1.63 -28.04 -1.53
C ARG A 368 2.52 -29.16 -2.08
N THR A 369 2.53 -29.42 -3.39
CA THR A 369 3.26 -30.52 -4.02
C THR A 369 4.47 -30.10 -4.86
N ALA A 370 4.74 -28.80 -5.04
CA ALA A 370 5.94 -28.38 -5.76
C ALA A 370 7.17 -28.39 -4.84
N LYS A 371 7.87 -29.52 -4.78
CA LYS A 371 9.15 -29.72 -4.07
C LYS A 371 10.33 -28.87 -4.60
N ASN A 372 10.09 -27.95 -5.53
CA ASN A 372 11.11 -27.07 -6.12
C ASN A 372 10.51 -25.68 -6.44
N ILE A 373 10.38 -24.82 -5.43
CA ILE A 373 10.22 -23.37 -5.67
C ILE A 373 11.45 -22.68 -5.08
N ASN A 374 12.54 -22.70 -5.84
CA ASN A 374 13.63 -21.74 -5.70
C ASN A 374 13.15 -20.40 -6.28
N SER A 375 12.44 -19.57 -5.49
CA SER A 375 12.38 -18.11 -5.75
C SER A 375 11.87 -17.34 -4.54
N ASN A 376 12.45 -16.16 -4.31
CA ASN A 376 12.18 -15.26 -3.19
C ASN A 376 10.72 -14.81 -3.01
N THR A 377 9.81 -15.14 -3.93
CA THR A 377 8.43 -14.64 -3.95
C THR A 377 7.51 -15.33 -2.93
N SER A 378 7.73 -16.62 -2.63
CA SER A 378 6.99 -17.35 -1.58
C SER A 378 7.32 -16.86 -0.15
N THR A 379 8.42 -16.12 0.02
CA THR A 379 8.88 -15.61 1.33
C THR A 379 8.49 -14.16 1.62
N SER A 380 7.70 -13.53 0.73
CA SER A 380 7.41 -12.08 0.80
C SER A 380 6.13 -11.75 1.57
N PHE A 381 5.37 -12.73 2.07
CA PHE A 381 4.15 -12.52 2.88
C PHE A 381 3.09 -11.62 2.20
N LEU A 382 3.07 -11.56 0.86
CA LEU A 382 2.14 -10.71 0.13
C LEU A 382 0.72 -11.26 0.21
N ARG A 383 -0.27 -10.39 0.43
CA ARG A 383 -1.69 -10.75 0.51
C ARG A 383 -2.27 -11.25 -0.81
N LYS A 384 -1.71 -10.80 -1.92
CA LYS A 384 -2.15 -11.08 -3.30
C LYS A 384 -0.94 -11.13 -4.24
N ARG A 385 -1.11 -11.71 -5.42
CA ARG A 385 -0.13 -11.57 -6.51
C ARG A 385 0.00 -10.10 -6.90
N GLN A 386 1.18 -9.67 -7.32
CA GLN A 386 1.49 -8.27 -7.60
C GLN A 386 0.47 -7.61 -8.55
N LYS A 387 0.17 -8.24 -9.70
CA LYS A 387 -0.76 -7.67 -10.69
C LYS A 387 -2.16 -7.42 -10.11
N ASP A 388 -2.65 -8.35 -9.28
CA ASP A 388 -3.98 -8.28 -8.70
C ASP A 388 -3.99 -7.23 -7.56
N MET A 389 -2.89 -7.12 -6.81
CA MET A 389 -2.72 -6.15 -5.73
C MET A 389 -2.63 -4.71 -6.25
N CYS A 390 -1.76 -4.46 -7.23
CA CYS A 390 -1.58 -3.13 -7.83
C CYS A 390 -2.85 -2.70 -8.57
N GLY A 391 -3.49 -3.65 -9.28
CA GLY A 391 -4.71 -3.43 -10.04
C GLY A 391 -5.86 -2.88 -9.19
N GLU A 392 -5.99 -3.25 -7.91
CA GLU A 392 -7.07 -2.72 -7.07
C GLU A 392 -7.03 -1.19 -6.87
N CYS A 393 -5.84 -0.59 -6.95
CA CYS A 393 -5.66 0.86 -6.84
C CYS A 393 -5.32 1.53 -8.19
N HIS A 394 -4.67 0.80 -9.10
CA HIS A 394 -4.15 1.29 -10.37
C HIS A 394 -4.78 0.55 -11.56
N LEU A 395 -6.11 0.43 -11.56
CA LEU A 395 -6.88 -0.32 -12.57
C LEU A 395 -6.53 0.07 -14.02
N ASP A 396 -6.39 1.37 -14.28
CA ASP A 396 -6.07 1.90 -15.62
C ASP A 396 -4.66 1.52 -16.11
N LYS A 397 -3.80 1.03 -15.22
CA LYS A 397 -2.42 0.63 -15.53
C LYS A 397 -2.28 -0.84 -15.91
N ASN A 398 -3.31 -1.65 -15.66
CA ASN A 398 -3.33 -3.06 -16.09
C ASN A 398 -3.41 -3.23 -17.61
N LEU A 399 -3.76 -2.18 -18.36
CA LEU A 399 -3.80 -2.18 -19.82
C LEU A 399 -2.44 -2.43 -20.48
N VAL A 400 -1.35 -2.46 -19.71
CA VAL A 400 -0.01 -2.83 -20.18
C VAL A 400 0.13 -4.34 -20.42
N ILE A 401 -0.72 -5.14 -19.78
CA ILE A 401 -0.73 -6.61 -19.89
C ILE A 401 -0.90 -7.01 -21.35
N ASN A 402 -0.11 -7.98 -21.81
CA ASN A 402 -0.13 -8.47 -23.19
C ASN A 402 0.18 -7.40 -24.27
N SER A 403 0.80 -6.28 -23.90
CA SER A 403 1.29 -5.28 -24.87
C SER A 403 2.78 -5.47 -25.17
N LYS A 404 3.34 -4.70 -26.11
CA LYS A 404 4.80 -4.64 -26.34
C LYS A 404 5.62 -4.16 -25.12
N HIS A 405 4.97 -3.57 -24.09
CA HIS A 405 5.61 -3.21 -22.81
C HIS A 405 5.42 -4.28 -21.71
N ASP A 406 4.79 -5.40 -22.03
CA ASP A 406 4.79 -6.58 -21.17
C ASP A 406 6.17 -7.24 -21.20
N MET A 407 6.99 -6.91 -20.21
CA MET A 407 8.38 -7.38 -20.12
C MET A 407 8.50 -8.89 -19.99
N SER A 408 7.46 -9.57 -19.51
CA SER A 408 7.46 -11.04 -19.43
C SER A 408 7.42 -11.70 -20.80
N LYS A 409 6.95 -10.98 -21.83
CA LYS A 409 6.97 -11.40 -23.24
C LYS A 409 8.12 -10.78 -24.01
N MET A 410 8.32 -9.48 -23.86
CA MET A 410 9.27 -8.71 -24.69
C MET A 410 10.74 -9.00 -24.36
N ALA A 411 11.08 -9.15 -23.08
CA ALA A 411 12.44 -9.43 -22.65
C ALA A 411 12.43 -10.25 -21.35
N PRO A 412 12.02 -11.54 -21.38
CA PRO A 412 11.83 -12.37 -20.18
C PRO A 412 13.09 -12.55 -19.34
N GLU A 413 14.27 -12.47 -19.96
CA GLU A 413 15.57 -12.63 -19.29
C GLU A 413 16.16 -11.32 -18.76
N THR A 414 15.53 -10.17 -19.04
CA THR A 414 16.06 -8.90 -18.54
C THR A 414 16.01 -8.86 -17.03
N LYS A 415 17.03 -8.27 -16.40
CA LYS A 415 17.03 -8.05 -14.95
C LYS A 415 16.83 -6.58 -14.61
N ASN A 416 16.15 -6.33 -13.50
CA ASN A 416 16.05 -5.00 -12.89
C ASN A 416 17.26 -4.72 -11.96
N ILE A 417 17.32 -3.55 -11.31
CA ILE A 417 18.44 -3.16 -10.41
C ILE A 417 18.60 -4.06 -9.18
N LEU A 418 17.61 -4.90 -8.86
CA LEU A 418 17.69 -5.91 -7.82
C LEU A 418 18.11 -7.28 -8.36
N ASN A 419 18.58 -7.34 -9.61
CA ASN A 419 18.99 -8.54 -10.33
C ASN A 419 17.86 -9.58 -10.50
N ARG A 420 16.61 -9.12 -10.64
CA ARG A 420 15.42 -9.99 -10.78
C ARG A 420 14.84 -9.93 -12.17
N THR A 421 14.43 -11.08 -12.71
CA THR A 421 13.71 -11.18 -13.98
C THR A 421 12.24 -10.75 -13.86
N PRO A 422 11.52 -10.54 -14.97
CA PRO A 422 10.08 -10.39 -14.99
C PRO A 422 9.32 -11.51 -14.26
N SER A 423 9.75 -12.76 -14.36
CA SER A 423 9.11 -13.88 -13.66
C SER A 423 9.30 -13.82 -12.14
N GLU A 424 10.42 -13.28 -11.67
CA GLU A 424 10.73 -13.14 -10.25
C GLU A 424 10.16 -11.85 -9.63
N SER A 425 10.16 -10.75 -10.39
CA SER A 425 9.73 -9.42 -9.91
C SER A 425 8.27 -9.11 -10.21
N GLY A 426 7.65 -9.85 -11.14
CA GLY A 426 6.31 -9.60 -11.66
C GLY A 426 6.29 -8.54 -12.78
N LEU A 427 5.14 -8.46 -13.45
CA LEU A 427 4.91 -7.53 -14.57
C LEU A 427 5.25 -6.08 -14.21
N CYS A 428 4.67 -5.57 -13.12
CA CYS A 428 4.90 -4.20 -12.68
C CYS A 428 6.32 -4.06 -12.10
N GLY A 429 6.85 -5.09 -11.44
CA GLY A 429 8.19 -5.13 -10.83
C GLY A 429 9.35 -5.03 -11.80
N SER A 430 9.09 -5.24 -13.09
CA SER A 430 10.06 -5.02 -14.17
C SER A 430 10.34 -3.54 -14.44
N CYS A 431 9.38 -2.67 -14.11
CA CYS A 431 9.45 -1.22 -14.32
C CYS A 431 9.40 -0.41 -13.02
N HIS A 432 8.69 -0.92 -12.00
CA HIS A 432 8.40 -0.26 -10.73
C HIS A 432 8.83 -1.10 -9.53
N LEU A 433 9.77 -0.61 -8.73
CA LEU A 433 10.21 -1.22 -7.48
C LEU A 433 9.66 -0.44 -6.27
N VAL A 434 8.63 -1.00 -5.64
CA VAL A 434 8.01 -0.41 -4.43
C VAL A 434 8.96 -0.25 -3.25
N HIS A 435 10.04 -1.05 -3.23
CA HIS A 435 11.16 -0.95 -2.30
C HIS A 435 12.45 -0.75 -3.09
N LYS A 436 13.29 0.20 -2.70
CA LYS A 436 14.59 0.48 -3.34
C LYS A 436 14.49 0.92 -4.81
N GLY A 437 13.36 1.50 -5.21
CA GLY A 437 13.21 2.11 -6.53
C GLY A 437 14.04 3.38 -6.66
N GLN A 438 14.36 3.75 -7.90
CA GLN A 438 15.14 4.94 -8.22
C GLN A 438 14.26 6.07 -8.74
N GLY A 439 14.53 7.30 -8.27
CA GLY A 439 13.97 8.51 -8.85
C GLY A 439 12.45 8.57 -8.88
N ALA A 440 11.91 9.09 -9.99
CA ALA A 440 10.47 9.21 -10.26
C ALA A 440 9.84 7.84 -10.55
N PHE A 441 8.56 7.70 -10.25
CA PHE A 441 7.76 6.50 -10.54
C PHE A 441 8.33 5.17 -10.01
N LEU A 442 9.18 5.22 -8.97
CA LEU A 442 9.75 4.02 -8.34
C LEU A 442 10.55 3.19 -9.36
N TRP A 443 11.28 3.83 -10.27
CA TRP A 443 11.85 3.16 -11.43
C TRP A 443 12.78 2.00 -11.06
N ALA A 444 12.64 0.89 -11.80
CA ALA A 444 13.31 -0.38 -11.52
C ALA A 444 14.68 -0.54 -12.21
N ARG A 445 15.11 0.45 -12.98
CA ARG A 445 16.34 0.40 -13.79
C ARG A 445 17.24 1.58 -13.46
N GLU A 446 18.52 1.43 -13.80
CA GLU A 446 19.47 2.54 -13.66
C GLU A 446 19.11 3.68 -14.62
N ILE A 447 19.05 4.90 -14.09
CA ILE A 447 18.87 6.11 -14.90
C ILE A 447 20.22 6.80 -15.02
N LYS A 448 20.78 6.83 -16.24
CA LYS A 448 22.08 7.45 -16.47
C LYS A 448 22.05 8.96 -16.17
N PRO A 449 23.06 9.53 -15.48
CA PRO A 449 23.10 10.94 -15.06
C PRO A 449 23.09 11.98 -16.19
N GLN A 450 23.46 11.59 -17.41
CA GLN A 450 23.54 12.48 -18.57
C GLN A 450 22.17 13.02 -19.03
N ASN A 451 21.08 12.46 -18.52
CA ASN A 451 19.73 12.91 -18.83
C ASN A 451 19.36 14.14 -18.00
N LYS A 452 19.25 15.31 -18.63
CA LYS A 452 18.82 16.58 -18.00
C LYS A 452 17.42 16.52 -17.37
N ASN A 453 16.61 15.53 -17.77
CA ASN A 453 15.27 15.28 -17.27
C ASN A 453 15.10 13.78 -16.97
N ILE A 454 14.69 13.45 -15.75
CA ILE A 454 14.59 12.05 -15.31
C ILE A 454 13.58 11.22 -16.12
N ILE A 455 12.51 11.86 -16.63
CA ILE A 455 11.51 11.18 -17.45
C ILE A 455 12.10 10.73 -18.78
N GLN A 456 12.95 11.56 -19.38
CA GLN A 456 13.67 11.16 -20.59
C GLN A 456 14.59 9.98 -20.29
N GLY A 457 15.31 10.05 -19.17
CA GLY A 457 16.21 8.98 -18.73
C GLY A 457 15.53 7.64 -18.48
N ILE A 458 14.29 7.64 -18.00
CA ILE A 458 13.45 6.44 -17.86
C ILE A 458 13.27 5.77 -19.23
N CYS A 459 12.89 6.55 -20.25
CA CYS A 459 12.61 6.02 -21.59
C CYS A 459 13.91 5.53 -22.26
N THR A 460 14.96 6.35 -22.22
CA THR A 460 16.26 6.04 -22.85
C THR A 460 17.05 4.96 -22.11
N SER A 461 16.67 4.60 -20.88
CA SER A 461 17.24 3.43 -20.19
C SER A 461 17.02 2.12 -20.96
N CYS A 462 15.97 2.05 -21.78
CA CYS A 462 15.66 0.89 -22.61
C CYS A 462 15.70 1.22 -24.11
N HIS A 463 15.17 2.40 -24.50
CA HIS A 463 15.17 2.90 -25.87
C HIS A 463 16.50 3.57 -26.20
N ASN A 464 17.55 2.76 -26.30
CA ASN A 464 18.85 3.14 -26.82
C ASN A 464 19.41 2.01 -27.69
N GLU A 465 20.39 2.31 -28.54
CA GLU A 465 20.89 1.37 -29.57
C GLU A 465 21.32 0.01 -29.02
N LYS A 466 21.88 -0.03 -27.80
CA LYS A 466 22.35 -1.25 -27.13
C LYS A 466 21.34 -1.81 -26.12
N GLY A 467 20.19 -1.15 -25.96
CA GLY A 467 19.14 -1.52 -25.02
C GLY A 467 18.17 -2.54 -25.61
N MET A 468 17.35 -3.15 -24.76
CA MET A 468 16.32 -4.12 -25.19
C MET A 468 15.29 -3.55 -26.16
N ALA A 469 15.07 -2.23 -26.14
CA ALA A 469 14.19 -1.55 -27.09
C ALA A 469 14.98 -0.86 -28.23
N GLY A 470 16.19 -1.36 -28.56
CA GLY A 470 17.08 -0.78 -29.59
C GLY A 470 16.46 -0.68 -30.98
N LYS A 471 15.44 -1.50 -31.29
CA LYS A 471 14.69 -1.41 -32.56
C LYS A 471 13.75 -0.20 -32.65
N LYS A 472 13.46 0.48 -31.53
CA LYS A 472 12.52 1.60 -31.44
C LYS A 472 13.19 2.82 -30.79
N VAL A 473 14.34 3.23 -31.31
CA VAL A 473 15.10 4.40 -30.82
C VAL A 473 14.77 5.66 -31.61
N ILE A 474 14.97 6.81 -30.97
CA ILE A 474 14.86 8.13 -31.59
C ILE A 474 16.25 8.55 -32.06
N LYS A 475 16.37 8.99 -33.32
CA LYS A 475 17.55 9.50 -34.01
C LYS A 475 17.45 11.02 -34.20
N ASP A 476 18.50 11.62 -34.77
CA ASP A 476 18.75 13.06 -34.79
C ASP A 476 17.59 13.92 -35.32
N TYR A 477 16.88 13.47 -36.36
CA TYR A 477 15.77 14.24 -36.94
C TYR A 477 14.42 13.82 -36.35
N SER A 478 14.16 14.31 -35.15
CA SER A 478 12.95 14.00 -34.40
C SER A 478 12.41 15.22 -33.67
N HIS A 479 11.14 15.14 -33.27
CA HIS A 479 10.48 16.19 -32.50
C HIS A 479 11.23 16.45 -31.19
N PRO A 480 11.48 17.73 -30.84
CA PRO A 480 12.27 18.05 -29.67
C PRO A 480 11.60 17.56 -28.39
N VAL A 481 12.41 17.13 -27.43
CA VAL A 481 12.02 16.80 -26.04
C VAL A 481 12.87 17.60 -25.06
N ASN A 482 12.49 17.65 -23.78
CA ASN A 482 13.08 18.50 -22.74
C ASN A 482 13.00 20.00 -23.07
N VAL A 483 11.93 20.39 -23.77
CA VAL A 483 11.63 21.78 -24.11
C VAL A 483 10.34 22.22 -23.42
N SER A 484 10.25 23.48 -22.98
CA SER A 484 9.05 24.01 -22.35
C SER A 484 8.09 24.59 -23.41
N PRO A 485 6.88 24.04 -23.59
CA PRO A 485 5.88 24.61 -24.49
C PRO A 485 5.52 26.05 -24.12
N LEU A 486 5.42 26.34 -22.82
CA LEU A 486 5.10 27.68 -22.32
C LEU A 486 6.13 28.72 -22.75
N LYS A 487 7.44 28.40 -22.68
CA LYS A 487 8.51 29.30 -23.16
C LYS A 487 8.49 29.52 -24.68
N LYS A 488 7.78 28.66 -25.42
CA LYS A 488 7.55 28.77 -26.87
C LYS A 488 6.21 29.43 -27.19
N GLY A 489 5.52 30.01 -26.20
CA GLY A 489 4.21 30.64 -26.40
C GLY A 489 3.08 29.65 -26.66
N LEU A 490 3.29 28.36 -26.35
CA LEU A 490 2.30 27.31 -26.54
C LEU A 490 1.59 26.98 -25.23
N THR A 491 0.33 26.56 -25.34
CA THR A 491 -0.43 25.96 -24.24
C THR A 491 -0.76 24.52 -24.57
N THR A 492 -1.02 23.70 -23.55
CA THR A 492 -1.32 22.28 -23.71
C THR A 492 -2.09 21.77 -22.51
N THR A 493 -2.95 20.76 -22.74
CA THR A 493 -3.59 20.00 -21.67
C THR A 493 -2.89 18.67 -21.38
N LEU A 494 -1.89 18.31 -22.20
CA LEU A 494 -1.06 17.12 -22.00
C LEU A 494 -0.13 17.30 -20.80
N PRO A 495 0.28 16.19 -20.14
CA PRO A 495 1.11 16.29 -18.95
C PRO A 495 2.53 16.75 -19.29
N LEU A 496 2.97 17.79 -18.60
CA LEU A 496 4.35 18.29 -18.61
C LEU A 496 5.03 17.94 -17.29
N PHE A 497 6.36 17.83 -17.31
CA PHE A 497 7.13 17.32 -16.19
C PHE A 497 8.30 18.24 -15.86
N ASP A 498 8.56 18.47 -14.57
CA ASP A 498 9.82 19.07 -14.15
C ASP A 498 10.98 18.08 -14.30
N LYS A 499 12.21 18.55 -14.06
CA LYS A 499 13.44 17.73 -14.18
C LYS A 499 13.46 16.51 -13.26
N ASN A 500 12.70 16.55 -12.16
CA ASN A 500 12.56 15.47 -11.17
C ASN A 500 11.38 14.53 -11.48
N GLY A 501 10.68 14.75 -12.60
CA GLY A 501 9.59 13.90 -13.07
C GLY A 501 8.25 14.15 -12.39
N LYS A 502 8.11 15.25 -11.64
CA LYS A 502 6.81 15.66 -11.09
C LYS A 502 6.02 16.41 -12.16
N LYS A 503 4.72 16.13 -12.24
CA LYS A 503 3.80 16.87 -13.13
C LYS A 503 3.79 18.36 -12.75
N SER A 504 3.97 19.22 -13.74
CA SER A 504 4.00 20.68 -13.55
C SER A 504 3.48 21.39 -14.79
N LYS A 505 2.57 22.36 -14.65
CA LYS A 505 2.09 23.19 -15.76
C LYS A 505 3.20 24.01 -16.44
N LYS A 506 4.29 24.30 -15.72
CA LYS A 506 5.48 25.00 -16.22
C LYS A 506 6.61 24.05 -16.61
N GLY A 507 6.34 22.74 -16.63
CA GLY A 507 7.31 21.71 -16.91
C GLY A 507 7.78 21.70 -18.37
N GLU A 508 8.65 20.75 -18.66
CA GLU A 508 9.13 20.43 -20.00
C GLU A 508 8.29 19.29 -20.59
N MET A 509 8.18 19.30 -21.91
CA MET A 509 7.62 18.20 -22.69
C MET A 509 8.65 17.08 -22.78
N THR A 510 8.18 15.84 -22.59
CA THR A 510 9.01 14.62 -22.63
C THR A 510 8.26 13.53 -23.41
N CYS A 511 8.85 12.35 -23.60
CA CYS A 511 8.14 11.23 -24.22
C CYS A 511 6.79 10.92 -23.55
N LEU A 512 6.69 11.03 -22.22
CA LEU A 512 5.45 10.79 -21.47
C LEU A 512 4.39 11.87 -21.66
N THR A 513 4.71 13.00 -22.31
CA THR A 513 3.71 14.01 -22.67
C THR A 513 2.78 13.49 -23.77
N CYS A 514 3.32 12.77 -24.76
CA CYS A 514 2.53 12.18 -25.84
C CYS A 514 2.17 10.71 -25.57
N HIS A 515 3.05 9.96 -24.89
CA HIS A 515 2.88 8.54 -24.63
C HIS A 515 2.39 8.22 -23.21
N GLU A 516 1.58 7.18 -23.10
CA GLU A 516 1.21 6.48 -21.88
C GLU A 516 1.61 5.01 -22.04
N PRO A 517 2.75 4.58 -21.48
CA PRO A 517 3.30 3.23 -21.71
C PRO A 517 2.38 2.10 -21.22
N HIS A 518 1.40 2.43 -20.37
CA HIS A 518 0.42 1.46 -19.89
C HIS A 518 -0.78 1.29 -20.81
N ARG A 519 -1.00 2.14 -21.81
CA ARG A 519 -2.23 2.15 -22.60
C ARG A 519 -1.91 2.18 -24.09
N TRP A 520 -2.10 1.06 -24.77
CA TRP A 520 -1.82 0.93 -26.20
C TRP A 520 -2.62 1.89 -27.10
N ASP A 521 -3.93 1.97 -26.90
CA ASP A 521 -4.86 2.79 -27.70
C ASP A 521 -5.59 3.82 -26.82
N PRO A 522 -5.55 5.12 -27.13
CA PRO A 522 -6.21 6.17 -26.33
C PRO A 522 -7.74 6.16 -26.38
N THR A 523 -8.34 5.46 -27.34
CA THR A 523 -9.80 5.41 -27.57
C THR A 523 -10.43 4.08 -27.20
N LYS A 524 -9.63 3.02 -27.14
CA LYS A 524 -10.10 1.66 -26.84
C LYS A 524 -9.48 1.13 -25.55
N ILE A 525 -10.20 0.22 -24.90
CA ILE A 525 -9.65 -0.66 -23.86
C ILE A 525 -9.43 -2.01 -24.56
N ILE A 526 -8.20 -2.51 -24.52
CA ILE A 526 -7.83 -3.77 -25.17
C ILE A 526 -7.32 -4.69 -24.07
N ASP A 527 -8.16 -5.66 -23.70
CA ASP A 527 -7.84 -6.65 -22.67
C ASP A 527 -7.34 -7.97 -23.28
N SER A 528 -7.46 -8.14 -24.60
CA SER A 528 -6.95 -9.29 -25.35
C SER A 528 -5.44 -9.21 -25.59
N ASP A 529 -4.84 -10.34 -25.97
CA ASP A 529 -3.45 -10.33 -26.42
C ASP A 529 -3.30 -9.47 -27.68
N HIS A 530 -2.36 -8.53 -27.63
CA HIS A 530 -2.03 -7.63 -28.73
C HIS A 530 -0.53 -7.38 -28.79
N TYR A 531 0.27 -8.32 -28.26
CA TYR A 531 1.72 -8.21 -28.21
C TYR A 531 2.30 -8.13 -29.62
N ASP A 532 1.80 -8.91 -30.58
CA ASP A 532 2.34 -8.94 -31.94
C ASP A 532 1.85 -7.81 -32.85
N THR A 533 0.89 -7.02 -32.38
CA THR A 533 0.34 -5.89 -33.12
C THR A 533 1.36 -4.74 -33.17
N GLU A 534 1.75 -4.33 -34.39
CA GLU A 534 2.59 -3.16 -34.59
C GLU A 534 1.75 -1.87 -34.56
N GLY A 535 2.34 -0.80 -34.03
CA GLY A 535 1.62 0.45 -33.77
C GLY A 535 1.70 1.44 -34.93
N ASN A 536 0.69 2.29 -35.05
CA ASN A 536 0.65 3.42 -35.98
C ASN A 536 0.26 4.72 -35.25
N THR A 537 -0.06 5.80 -35.97
CA THR A 537 -0.34 7.12 -35.35
C THR A 537 -1.72 7.21 -34.68
N ARG A 538 -2.50 6.12 -34.68
CA ARG A 538 -3.78 6.01 -33.94
C ARG A 538 -3.63 5.36 -32.58
N ASN A 539 -2.60 4.52 -32.42
CA ASN A 539 -2.32 3.75 -31.21
C ASN A 539 -0.81 3.87 -30.89
N SER A 540 -0.10 2.80 -30.54
CA SER A 540 1.33 2.89 -30.17
C SER A 540 1.58 3.69 -28.89
N PHE A 541 0.78 3.37 -27.87
CA PHE A 541 0.89 3.94 -26.53
C PHE A 541 0.61 5.45 -26.47
N LEU A 542 -0.20 6.00 -27.36
CA LEU A 542 -0.51 7.43 -27.40
C LEU A 542 -1.56 7.84 -26.36
N ARG A 543 -1.49 9.08 -25.85
CA ARG A 543 -2.51 9.68 -24.99
C ARG A 543 -3.71 10.23 -25.76
N LEU A 544 -3.48 10.67 -26.99
CA LEU A 544 -4.49 11.14 -27.94
C LEU A 544 -4.13 10.61 -29.32
N GLN A 545 -5.13 10.31 -30.15
CA GLN A 545 -4.88 9.89 -31.52
C GLN A 545 -4.28 11.04 -32.33
N ALA A 546 -3.33 10.72 -33.22
CA ALA A 546 -2.80 11.64 -34.22
C ALA A 546 -3.34 11.37 -35.64
N SER A 547 -4.20 10.35 -35.79
CA SER A 547 -4.93 10.01 -37.02
C SER A 547 -6.34 9.49 -36.68
N PRO A 548 -7.36 9.65 -37.56
CA PRO A 548 -7.31 10.35 -38.85
C PRO A 548 -7.26 11.88 -38.71
N GLY A 549 -7.82 12.43 -37.63
CA GLY A 549 -7.68 13.86 -37.28
C GLY A 549 -6.40 14.14 -36.48
N SER A 550 -6.15 15.41 -36.18
CA SER A 550 -4.89 15.89 -35.59
C SER A 550 -4.96 16.12 -34.06
N LYS A 551 -5.87 15.45 -33.32
CA LYS A 551 -6.17 15.75 -31.90
C LYS A 551 -4.91 15.89 -31.02
N LEU A 552 -3.92 15.01 -31.19
CA LEU A 552 -2.65 15.09 -30.47
C LEU A 552 -1.87 16.38 -30.81
N CYS A 553 -1.69 16.66 -32.11
CA CYS A 553 -0.92 17.80 -32.60
C CYS A 553 -1.63 19.13 -32.31
N GLN A 554 -2.95 19.19 -32.54
CA GLN A 554 -3.83 20.34 -32.27
C GLN A 554 -3.72 20.80 -30.81
N ASN A 555 -3.41 19.90 -29.88
CA ASN A 555 -3.28 20.24 -28.46
C ASN A 555 -2.19 21.27 -28.19
N CYS A 556 -1.10 21.27 -28.97
CA CYS A 556 -0.01 22.24 -28.87
C CYS A 556 0.03 23.20 -30.07
N HIS A 557 -0.45 22.77 -31.25
CA HIS A 557 -0.40 23.51 -32.51
C HIS A 557 -1.81 23.79 -33.05
N PRO A 558 -2.69 24.47 -32.30
CA PRO A 558 -4.10 24.63 -32.68
C PRO A 558 -4.27 25.36 -34.02
N ASN A 559 -3.46 26.39 -34.27
CA ASN A 559 -3.51 27.17 -35.51
C ASN A 559 -3.04 26.37 -36.75
N LYS A 560 -2.29 25.27 -36.54
CA LYS A 560 -1.82 24.41 -37.62
C LYS A 560 -2.79 23.27 -37.93
N ALA A 561 -3.74 22.99 -37.03
CA ALA A 561 -4.79 22.00 -37.23
C ALA A 561 -5.88 22.44 -38.23
N ASN A 562 -5.86 23.69 -38.68
CA ASN A 562 -6.78 24.20 -39.71
C ASN A 562 -6.54 23.60 -41.09
N ILE A 563 -5.43 22.89 -41.29
CA ILE A 563 -5.16 22.11 -42.50
C ILE A 563 -6.20 21.01 -42.72
N GLU A 564 -6.83 20.51 -41.65
CA GLU A 564 -7.87 19.49 -41.76
C GLU A 564 -8.99 19.97 -42.68
N LYS A 565 -9.47 19.05 -43.52
CA LYS A 565 -10.55 19.29 -44.49
C LYS A 565 -10.26 20.37 -45.54
N THR A 566 -9.01 20.77 -45.71
CA THR A 566 -8.56 21.63 -46.83
C THR A 566 -8.00 20.77 -47.96
N ASP A 567 -7.61 21.38 -49.08
CA ASP A 567 -7.01 20.65 -50.19
C ASP A 567 -5.65 19.98 -49.85
N HIS A 568 -4.96 20.48 -48.81
CA HIS A 568 -3.75 19.84 -48.28
C HIS A 568 -4.05 18.73 -47.27
N ASP A 569 -5.32 18.48 -46.96
CA ASP A 569 -5.73 17.24 -46.31
C ASP A 569 -5.77 16.12 -47.34
N LEU A 570 -4.65 15.41 -47.47
CA LEU A 570 -4.53 14.31 -48.42
C LEU A 570 -5.49 13.15 -48.10
N GLY A 571 -6.07 13.09 -46.89
CA GLY A 571 -7.17 12.17 -46.62
C GLY A 571 -8.44 12.47 -47.43
N VAL A 572 -8.55 13.69 -47.97
CA VAL A 572 -9.63 14.16 -48.85
C VAL A 572 -9.19 14.13 -50.31
N THR A 573 -8.00 14.63 -50.62
CA THR A 573 -7.57 14.89 -52.02
C THR A 573 -6.76 13.76 -52.65
N ASP A 574 -6.00 12.99 -51.88
CA ASP A 574 -5.21 11.85 -52.39
C ASP A 574 -5.01 10.78 -51.29
N PRO A 575 -6.05 9.99 -50.96
CA PRO A 575 -6.05 9.07 -49.83
C PRO A 575 -5.07 7.90 -49.95
N GLU A 576 -4.59 7.60 -51.16
CA GLU A 576 -3.64 6.52 -51.42
C GLU A 576 -2.18 7.01 -51.44
N SER A 577 -1.96 8.33 -51.34
CA SER A 577 -0.62 8.90 -51.32
C SER A 577 0.20 8.39 -50.14
N LYS A 578 1.48 8.12 -50.37
CA LYS A 578 2.38 7.61 -49.33
C LYS A 578 3.45 8.63 -48.98
N ASN A 579 3.73 8.75 -47.69
CA ASN A 579 4.92 9.45 -47.23
C ASN A 579 6.19 8.59 -47.47
N ILE A 580 7.37 9.12 -47.14
CA ILE A 580 8.66 8.45 -47.33
C ILE A 580 8.81 7.14 -46.52
N LYS A 581 7.96 6.93 -45.50
CA LYS A 581 7.87 5.68 -44.74
C LYS A 581 6.81 4.72 -45.28
N GLY A 582 6.21 5.02 -46.43
CA GLY A 582 5.19 4.19 -47.07
C GLY A 582 3.80 4.28 -46.45
N GLN A 583 3.55 5.27 -45.57
CA GLN A 583 2.28 5.40 -44.83
C GLN A 583 1.29 6.26 -45.60
N THR A 584 0.04 5.82 -45.64
CA THR A 584 -1.10 6.56 -46.21
C THR A 584 -1.60 7.67 -45.25
N PRO A 585 -2.41 8.64 -45.70
CA PRO A 585 -3.01 9.66 -44.83
C PRO A 585 -3.90 9.04 -43.74
N VAL A 586 -4.54 7.91 -44.03
CA VAL A 586 -5.32 7.13 -43.07
C VAL A 586 -4.41 6.58 -41.96
N GLU A 587 -3.19 6.16 -42.25
CA GLU A 587 -2.25 5.56 -41.29
C GLU A 587 -1.41 6.59 -40.53
N SER A 588 -0.99 7.67 -41.19
CA SER A 588 -0.12 8.70 -40.60
C SER A 588 -0.88 9.93 -40.09
N GLY A 589 -2.10 10.15 -40.58
CA GLY A 589 -2.91 11.34 -40.31
C GLY A 589 -2.51 12.54 -41.18
N VAL A 590 -3.34 13.59 -41.15
CA VAL A 590 -3.17 14.82 -41.95
C VAL A 590 -1.82 15.51 -41.75
N CYS A 591 -1.23 15.42 -40.56
CA CYS A 591 0.11 15.97 -40.31
C CYS A 591 1.20 14.99 -40.73
N GLY A 592 0.98 13.68 -40.57
CA GLY A 592 1.99 12.63 -40.76
C GLY A 592 2.37 12.37 -42.22
N VAL A 593 1.53 12.81 -43.17
CA VAL A 593 1.85 12.77 -44.61
C VAL A 593 2.98 13.73 -44.98
N CYS A 594 3.19 14.77 -44.17
CA CYS A 594 4.18 15.84 -44.39
C CYS A 594 5.22 15.93 -43.27
N HIS A 595 4.91 15.49 -42.05
CA HIS A 595 5.80 15.60 -40.88
C HIS A 595 5.97 14.26 -40.16
N LEU A 596 7.20 13.77 -40.04
CA LEU A 596 7.55 12.59 -39.25
C LEU A 596 8.01 12.99 -37.86
N VAL A 597 7.17 12.78 -36.85
CA VAL A 597 7.45 13.16 -35.45
C VAL A 597 8.76 12.52 -34.94
N HIS A 598 9.09 11.31 -35.38
CA HIS A 598 10.33 10.63 -35.02
C HIS A 598 11.04 10.11 -36.25
N ASN A 599 12.37 10.18 -36.25
CA ASN A 599 13.24 9.55 -37.25
C ASN A 599 12.89 9.94 -38.69
N SER A 600 12.63 11.23 -38.89
CA SER A 600 12.53 11.79 -40.24
C SER A 600 13.83 11.56 -41.01
N GLU A 601 13.74 11.33 -42.32
CA GLU A 601 14.94 11.30 -43.17
C GLU A 601 15.42 12.72 -43.49
N ASN A 602 14.49 13.68 -43.47
CA ASN A 602 14.78 15.08 -43.73
C ASN A 602 14.66 15.91 -42.45
N TRP A 603 15.70 16.67 -42.14
CA TRP A 603 15.80 17.46 -40.93
C TRP A 603 14.88 18.69 -40.94
N VAL A 604 14.73 19.34 -42.10
CA VAL A 604 13.95 20.57 -42.25
C VAL A 604 12.48 20.28 -41.92
N ARG A 605 11.99 20.88 -40.83
CA ARG A 605 10.61 20.72 -40.34
C ARG A 605 10.14 19.26 -40.23
N LEU A 606 11.07 18.31 -40.06
CA LEU A 606 10.78 16.87 -40.03
C LEU A 606 10.05 16.36 -41.29
N TRP A 607 10.45 16.85 -42.47
CA TRP A 607 9.74 16.61 -43.73
C TRP A 607 9.63 15.12 -44.11
N ALA A 608 8.40 14.67 -44.33
CA ALA A 608 8.04 13.27 -44.55
C ALA A 608 8.04 12.85 -46.02
N ARG A 609 8.55 13.67 -46.95
CA ARG A 609 8.58 13.38 -48.38
C ARG A 609 9.97 13.63 -48.94
N ASN A 610 10.24 13.11 -50.14
CA ASN A 610 11.44 13.49 -50.88
C ASN A 610 11.39 14.97 -51.27
N PHE A 611 12.55 15.58 -51.54
CA PHE A 611 12.60 16.92 -52.12
C PHE A 611 12.34 16.85 -53.63
N GLY A 612 11.57 17.81 -54.14
CA GLY A 612 11.36 18.02 -55.58
C GLY A 612 12.43 18.94 -56.18
N SER A 613 12.16 19.46 -57.37
CA SER A 613 13.02 20.47 -58.03
C SER A 613 12.86 21.85 -57.40
N GLY A 614 13.91 22.65 -57.36
CA GLY A 614 13.84 24.05 -56.91
C GLY A 614 15.22 24.63 -56.62
N GLU A 615 15.31 25.96 -56.62
CA GLU A 615 16.56 26.68 -56.34
C GLU A 615 16.81 26.93 -54.85
N ASN A 616 15.77 26.82 -54.00
CA ASN A 616 15.86 26.87 -52.55
C ASN A 616 15.10 25.70 -51.90
N LEU A 617 15.48 25.37 -50.66
CA LEU A 617 14.99 24.20 -49.92
C LEU A 617 13.47 24.24 -49.68
N MET A 618 12.91 25.41 -49.42
CA MET A 618 11.48 25.53 -49.13
C MET A 618 10.62 25.25 -50.37
N ASP A 619 11.04 25.71 -51.55
CA ASP A 619 10.37 25.40 -52.82
C ASP A 619 10.48 23.92 -53.17
N MET A 620 11.66 23.32 -52.93
CA MET A 620 11.87 21.88 -53.13
C MET A 620 10.90 21.04 -52.29
N MET A 621 10.53 21.48 -51.09
CA MET A 621 9.49 20.79 -50.29
C MET A 621 8.14 20.82 -51.00
N CYS A 622 7.68 21.98 -51.47
CA CYS A 622 6.39 22.12 -52.16
C CYS A 622 6.36 21.36 -53.50
N ASN A 623 7.43 21.48 -54.29
CA ASN A 623 7.55 20.87 -55.61
C ASN A 623 7.69 19.35 -55.57
N SER A 624 7.89 18.75 -54.39
CA SER A 624 7.77 17.30 -54.22
C SER A 624 6.36 16.79 -54.51
N CYS A 625 5.34 17.62 -54.24
CA CYS A 625 3.93 17.33 -54.52
C CYS A 625 3.45 18.04 -55.79
N HIS A 626 3.83 19.32 -55.94
CA HIS A 626 3.44 20.18 -57.06
C HIS A 626 4.37 19.97 -58.25
N SER A 627 4.36 18.76 -58.80
CA SER A 627 5.13 18.38 -59.99
C SER A 627 4.31 17.44 -60.87
N SER A 628 4.75 17.23 -62.12
CA SER A 628 4.03 16.38 -63.09
C SER A 628 3.82 14.94 -62.64
N LYS A 629 4.64 14.46 -61.68
CA LYS A 629 4.57 13.13 -61.09
C LYS A 629 4.13 13.13 -59.62
N GLY A 630 3.91 14.30 -59.03
CA GLY A 630 3.54 14.46 -57.63
C GLY A 630 2.04 14.37 -57.39
N THR A 631 1.65 14.34 -56.11
CA THR A 631 0.24 14.21 -55.68
C THR A 631 -0.63 15.42 -56.04
N ALA A 632 -0.01 16.57 -56.33
CA ALA A 632 -0.67 17.81 -56.73
C ALA A 632 -0.35 18.18 -58.19
N LYS A 633 -0.23 17.18 -59.08
CA LYS A 633 0.10 17.36 -60.50
C LYS A 633 -0.86 18.28 -61.27
N ASP A 634 -2.11 18.37 -60.82
CA ASP A 634 -3.12 19.23 -61.43
C ASP A 634 -3.07 20.68 -60.90
N LYS A 635 -2.18 20.94 -59.93
CA LYS A 635 -2.01 22.23 -59.22
C LYS A 635 -0.57 22.72 -59.28
N ILE A 636 0.07 22.64 -60.45
CA ILE A 636 1.44 23.13 -60.64
C ILE A 636 1.40 24.61 -61.05
N PRO A 637 2.06 25.54 -60.32
CA PRO A 637 2.15 26.93 -60.74
C PRO A 637 2.89 27.05 -62.07
N GLN A 638 2.33 27.74 -63.06
CA GLN A 638 3.01 27.95 -64.35
C GLN A 638 4.23 28.87 -64.23
N ILE A 639 4.25 29.75 -63.22
CA ILE A 639 5.38 30.60 -62.86
C ILE A 639 5.52 30.52 -61.35
N SER A 640 6.63 29.98 -60.86
CA SER A 640 6.90 29.79 -59.43
C SER A 640 8.20 30.44 -58.96
N SER A 641 8.92 31.14 -59.83
CA SER A 641 10.21 31.75 -59.52
C SER A 641 10.08 33.22 -59.12
N HIS A 642 10.95 33.64 -58.20
CA HIS A 642 11.19 35.05 -57.86
C HIS A 642 12.65 35.40 -58.17
N PRO A 643 12.98 36.68 -58.44
CA PRO A 643 14.36 37.10 -58.65
C PRO A 643 15.25 36.73 -57.45
N GLN A 644 16.31 35.98 -57.70
CA GLN A 644 17.28 35.60 -56.67
C GLN A 644 18.18 36.78 -56.29
N GLU A 645 18.74 36.72 -55.07
CA GLU A 645 19.78 37.66 -54.59
C GLU A 645 19.33 39.15 -54.58
N LYS A 646 18.02 39.40 -54.53
CA LYS A 646 17.48 40.75 -54.29
C LYS A 646 17.31 40.98 -52.80
N LEU A 647 17.91 42.05 -52.28
CA LEU A 647 17.66 42.56 -50.93
C LEU A 647 16.20 43.03 -50.84
N ILE A 648 15.32 42.14 -50.39
CA ILE A 648 13.97 42.51 -49.99
C ILE A 648 14.02 42.76 -48.48
N ASN A 649 14.13 44.04 -48.11
CA ASN A 649 14.11 44.43 -46.72
C ASN A 649 12.72 44.12 -46.12
N SER A 650 12.65 43.02 -45.39
CA SER A 650 11.44 42.57 -44.69
C SER A 650 11.46 42.98 -43.21
N ALA A 651 12.36 43.87 -42.80
CA ALA A 651 12.54 44.26 -41.40
C ALA A 651 11.21 44.76 -40.80
N GLY A 652 10.75 44.06 -39.77
CA GLY A 652 9.48 44.34 -39.09
C GLY A 652 8.28 43.57 -39.64
N ARG A 653 8.35 43.01 -40.86
CA ARG A 653 7.40 42.05 -41.43
C ARG A 653 7.81 40.59 -41.21
N ASP A 654 9.02 40.36 -40.72
CA ASP A 654 9.53 39.06 -40.27
C ASP A 654 9.05 38.67 -38.86
N VAL A 655 8.19 39.48 -38.23
CA VAL A 655 7.64 39.23 -36.88
C VAL A 655 6.37 38.38 -36.96
N PRO A 656 6.38 37.13 -36.43
CA PRO A 656 5.21 36.27 -36.43
C PRO A 656 4.01 36.88 -35.70
N GLY A 657 2.82 36.72 -36.27
CA GLY A 657 1.56 37.17 -35.67
C GLY A 657 1.08 38.55 -36.12
N ARG A 658 1.90 39.30 -36.86
CA ARG A 658 1.44 40.50 -37.56
C ARG A 658 0.55 40.16 -38.76
N ILE A 659 -0.34 41.08 -39.13
CA ILE A 659 -1.23 40.91 -40.29
C ILE A 659 -0.45 40.92 -41.62
N ASP A 660 0.64 41.68 -41.67
CA ASP A 660 1.58 41.82 -42.79
C ASP A 660 2.79 40.89 -42.66
N PHE A 661 2.69 39.82 -41.86
CA PHE A 661 3.77 38.86 -41.66
C PHE A 661 4.18 38.20 -42.98
N PHE A 662 5.45 38.38 -43.36
CA PHE A 662 6.04 37.89 -44.60
C PHE A 662 7.46 37.35 -44.31
N PRO A 663 7.60 36.02 -44.09
CA PRO A 663 8.89 35.43 -43.78
C PRO A 663 9.73 35.22 -45.04
N MET A 664 11.02 35.52 -44.93
CA MET A 664 12.05 35.14 -45.91
C MET A 664 12.84 33.94 -45.37
N PHE A 665 13.44 33.15 -46.26
CA PHE A 665 14.08 31.90 -45.86
C PHE A 665 15.48 31.75 -46.42
N HIS A 666 16.35 31.11 -45.63
CA HIS A 666 17.69 30.75 -46.06
C HIS A 666 17.65 29.71 -47.17
N LYS A 667 18.34 29.99 -48.28
CA LYS A 667 18.34 29.17 -49.51
C LYS A 667 18.59 27.67 -49.24
N SER A 668 19.61 27.36 -48.47
CA SER A 668 20.05 25.96 -48.21
C SER A 668 19.52 25.34 -46.92
N TYR A 669 18.99 26.14 -45.99
CA TYR A 669 18.61 25.67 -44.64
C TYR A 669 17.10 25.77 -44.40
N GLY A 670 16.38 26.60 -45.16
CA GLY A 670 14.92 26.74 -45.01
C GLY A 670 14.47 27.32 -43.67
N GLU A 671 15.41 27.83 -42.86
CA GLU A 671 15.10 28.57 -41.65
C GLU A 671 14.71 30.02 -42.00
N PRO A 672 13.76 30.62 -41.26
CA PRO A 672 13.42 32.03 -41.46
C PRO A 672 14.61 32.94 -41.14
N GLU A 673 14.83 33.95 -41.97
CA GLU A 673 15.85 34.98 -41.76
C GLU A 673 15.34 36.34 -42.22
N THR A 674 15.82 37.43 -41.62
CA THR A 674 15.39 38.80 -41.98
C THR A 674 15.83 39.18 -43.40
N LEU A 675 16.98 38.66 -43.83
CA LEU A 675 17.56 38.87 -45.17
C LEU A 675 17.74 37.51 -45.85
N GLY A 676 16.74 37.09 -46.61
CA GLY A 676 16.75 35.79 -47.27
C GLY A 676 16.07 35.76 -48.62
N THR A 677 15.64 34.58 -49.05
CA THR A 677 14.97 34.35 -50.34
C THR A 677 13.45 34.25 -50.18
N VAL A 678 12.71 34.82 -51.15
CA VAL A 678 11.27 34.58 -51.26
C VAL A 678 11.09 33.13 -51.73
N SER A 679 10.29 32.37 -51.00
CA SER A 679 9.93 30.99 -51.36
C SER A 679 8.42 30.81 -51.25
N CYS A 680 7.88 29.66 -51.69
CA CYS A 680 6.44 29.40 -51.62
C CYS A 680 5.84 29.72 -50.22
N PRO A 681 6.48 29.36 -49.08
CA PRO A 681 5.95 29.65 -47.74
C PRO A 681 6.00 31.13 -47.31
N SER A 682 6.70 32.00 -48.05
CA SER A 682 6.65 33.45 -47.84
C SER A 682 5.25 33.98 -48.11
N CYS A 683 4.64 33.53 -49.22
CA CYS A 683 3.29 33.91 -49.63
C CYS A 683 2.21 32.96 -49.09
N HIS A 684 2.52 31.67 -48.96
CA HIS A 684 1.55 30.65 -48.56
C HIS A 684 1.76 30.13 -47.13
N ASP A 685 0.69 29.92 -46.38
CA ASP A 685 0.66 29.06 -45.20
C ASP A 685 -0.12 27.78 -45.53
N ALA A 686 0.61 26.70 -45.78
CA ALA A 686 0.04 25.39 -46.13
C ALA A 686 -0.98 24.85 -45.10
N HIS A 687 -1.07 25.45 -43.90
CA HIS A 687 -1.97 25.02 -42.84
C HIS A 687 -3.28 25.80 -42.75
N LYS A 688 -3.49 26.82 -43.60
CA LYS A 688 -4.65 27.70 -43.50
C LYS A 688 -5.18 28.00 -44.88
N TRP A 689 -6.40 27.59 -45.20
CA TRP A 689 -7.00 27.81 -46.51
C TRP A 689 -7.15 29.29 -46.87
N ASP A 690 -7.61 30.12 -45.93
CA ASP A 690 -7.90 31.55 -46.12
C ASP A 690 -7.18 32.38 -45.04
N ALA A 691 -6.42 33.41 -45.46
CA ALA A 691 -5.67 34.30 -44.59
C ALA A 691 -6.53 34.99 -43.50
N GLY A 692 -7.81 35.27 -43.76
CA GLY A 692 -8.74 35.92 -42.84
C GLY A 692 -9.51 34.97 -41.93
N VAL A 693 -9.57 33.67 -42.23
CA VAL A 693 -10.46 32.72 -41.53
C VAL A 693 -9.65 31.68 -40.76
N ASN A 694 -9.74 31.71 -39.43
CA ASN A 694 -9.06 30.73 -38.58
C ASN A 694 -9.96 29.49 -38.35
N ALA A 695 -10.22 28.74 -39.42
CA ALA A 695 -11.07 27.55 -39.39
C ALA A 695 -10.51 26.42 -40.27
N LYS A 696 -10.99 25.20 -40.00
CA LYS A 696 -10.78 24.02 -40.86
C LYS A 696 -11.54 24.19 -42.18
N GLY A 697 -11.10 23.48 -43.21
CA GLY A 697 -11.74 23.53 -44.52
C GLY A 697 -13.11 22.84 -44.58
N MET A 698 -13.73 22.90 -45.75
CA MET A 698 -15.09 22.35 -45.98
C MET A 698 -15.11 20.84 -46.22
N GLY A 699 -13.97 20.20 -46.45
CA GLY A 699 -13.86 18.77 -46.72
C GLY A 699 -14.17 18.41 -48.17
N ALA A 700 -14.10 19.40 -49.05
CA ALA A 700 -14.25 19.25 -50.49
C ALA A 700 -13.06 19.94 -51.17
N ASN A 701 -12.60 19.38 -52.28
CA ASN A 701 -11.59 19.99 -53.14
C ASN A 701 -12.24 21.16 -53.88
N ILE A 702 -11.95 22.39 -53.45
CA ILE A 702 -12.56 23.61 -53.96
C ILE A 702 -11.52 24.47 -54.67
N GLU A 703 -11.85 24.97 -55.85
CA GLU A 703 -10.92 25.88 -56.54
C GLU A 703 -10.80 27.19 -55.75
N GLY A 704 -9.56 27.57 -55.46
CA GLY A 704 -9.29 28.83 -54.79
C GLY A 704 -9.15 30.03 -55.75
N ASP A 705 -9.03 31.21 -55.15
CA ASP A 705 -8.85 32.50 -55.81
C ASP A 705 -7.75 33.33 -55.14
N ALA A 706 -7.65 34.61 -55.54
CA ALA A 706 -6.65 35.58 -55.08
C ALA A 706 -6.79 36.03 -53.61
N THR A 707 -7.73 35.46 -52.86
CA THR A 707 -8.01 35.78 -51.45
C THR A 707 -7.91 34.57 -50.52
N ASN A 708 -7.96 33.35 -51.07
CA ASN A 708 -7.78 32.09 -50.36
C ASN A 708 -6.60 31.28 -50.95
N SER A 709 -6.68 29.98 -51.25
CA SER A 709 -5.58 29.19 -51.82
C SER A 709 -4.31 29.16 -50.95
N PHE A 710 -4.50 28.99 -49.64
CA PHE A 710 -3.42 28.93 -48.67
C PHE A 710 -2.60 30.21 -48.51
N LEU A 711 -3.14 31.38 -48.86
CA LEU A 711 -2.41 32.63 -48.66
C LEU A 711 -2.18 32.92 -47.17
N ARG A 712 -0.97 33.37 -46.85
CA ARG A 712 -0.59 33.79 -45.49
C ARG A 712 -1.30 35.08 -45.08
N SER A 713 -1.38 36.01 -46.03
CA SER A 713 -1.95 37.35 -45.88
C SER A 713 -2.73 37.71 -47.13
N ARG A 714 -3.73 38.60 -47.01
CA ARG A 714 -4.48 39.09 -48.17
C ARG A 714 -3.53 39.78 -49.16
N SER A 715 -3.78 39.62 -50.44
CA SER A 715 -2.90 40.13 -51.50
C SER A 715 -2.70 41.66 -51.44
N SER A 716 -3.65 42.41 -50.87
CA SER A 716 -3.55 43.87 -50.68
C SER A 716 -2.55 44.32 -49.62
N ILE A 717 -2.08 43.43 -48.74
CA ILE A 717 -1.15 43.74 -47.64
C ILE A 717 0.22 43.06 -47.79
N LEU A 718 0.44 42.32 -48.89
CA LEU A 718 1.73 41.73 -49.21
C LEU A 718 2.77 42.81 -49.56
N PRO A 719 4.07 42.55 -49.30
CA PRO A 719 5.16 43.50 -49.60
C PRO A 719 5.35 43.78 -51.10
N CYS A 720 4.59 43.14 -51.98
CA CYS A 720 4.56 43.46 -53.41
C CYS A 720 4.31 44.95 -53.67
N LYS A 721 3.47 45.60 -52.85
CA LYS A 721 3.19 47.05 -52.96
C LYS A 721 4.42 47.91 -52.65
N ASP A 722 5.33 47.42 -51.81
CA ASP A 722 6.50 48.19 -51.40
C ASP A 722 7.46 48.39 -52.59
N CYS A 723 7.53 47.41 -53.51
CA CYS A 723 8.36 47.47 -54.70
C CYS A 723 7.59 47.85 -55.98
N HIS A 724 6.32 47.48 -56.10
CA HIS A 724 5.52 47.66 -57.32
C HIS A 724 4.41 48.71 -57.22
N GLY A 725 4.24 49.35 -56.05
CA GLY A 725 3.21 50.37 -55.85
C GLY A 725 1.79 49.86 -56.19
N PRO A 726 0.94 50.68 -56.83
CA PRO A 726 -0.42 50.30 -57.20
C PRO A 726 -0.51 49.10 -58.17
N GLU A 727 0.55 48.80 -58.93
CA GLU A 727 0.56 47.68 -59.89
C GLU A 727 0.65 46.31 -59.21
N ALA A 728 0.97 46.25 -57.91
CA ALA A 728 1.17 45.02 -57.17
C ALA A 728 0.00 44.05 -57.28
N LEU A 729 -1.24 44.55 -57.20
CA LEU A 729 -2.45 43.70 -57.33
C LEU A 729 -2.62 43.13 -58.74
N TYR A 730 -2.32 43.92 -59.77
CA TYR A 730 -2.40 43.48 -61.17
C TYR A 730 -1.34 42.43 -61.48
N ARG A 731 -0.11 42.66 -61.04
CA ARG A 731 1.00 41.68 -61.18
C ARG A 731 0.67 40.39 -60.43
N TYR A 732 0.18 40.50 -59.19
CA TYR A 732 -0.27 39.33 -58.43
C TYR A 732 -1.34 38.53 -59.18
N LYS A 733 -2.39 39.17 -59.67
CA LYS A 733 -3.45 38.52 -60.46
C LYS A 733 -2.93 37.88 -61.75
N TYR A 734 -2.00 38.55 -62.45
CA TYR A 734 -1.36 38.02 -63.66
C TYR A 734 -0.62 36.70 -63.39
N PHE A 735 0.16 36.61 -62.30
CA PHE A 735 0.91 35.38 -62.00
C PHE A 735 0.00 34.25 -61.47
N HIS A 736 -1.10 34.58 -60.79
CA HIS A 736 -1.93 33.58 -60.09
C HIS A 736 -3.25 33.22 -60.79
N ASN A 737 -3.71 33.98 -61.78
CA ASN A 737 -4.92 33.68 -62.54
C ASN A 737 -4.59 33.50 -64.04
N ALA A 738 -4.79 32.28 -64.54
CA ALA A 738 -4.52 31.94 -65.94
C ALA A 738 -5.38 32.74 -66.94
N ASN A 739 -6.60 33.14 -66.54
CA ASN A 739 -7.48 33.94 -67.39
C ASN A 739 -6.99 35.40 -67.51
N GLU A 740 -6.43 35.96 -66.43
CA GLU A 740 -5.84 37.30 -66.41
C GLU A 740 -4.54 37.40 -67.25
N ARG A 741 -3.86 36.27 -67.48
CA ARG A 741 -2.73 36.20 -68.43
C ARG A 741 -3.21 36.30 -69.88
N LYS A 742 -4.27 35.57 -70.22
CA LYS A 742 -4.83 35.52 -71.58
C LYS A 742 -5.43 36.87 -72.00
N THR A 743 -6.02 37.61 -71.08
CA THR A 743 -6.58 38.95 -71.35
C THR A 743 -5.50 40.02 -71.57
N ASN A 744 -4.39 39.97 -70.83
CA ASN A 744 -3.30 40.94 -70.99
C ASN A 744 -2.40 40.68 -72.22
N MET A 745 -2.33 39.44 -72.72
CA MET A 745 -1.66 39.14 -73.99
C MET A 745 -2.38 39.71 -75.22
N ARG A 746 -3.67 40.06 -75.11
CA ARG A 746 -4.45 40.71 -76.19
C ARG A 746 -4.30 42.23 -76.26
N LYS A 747 -3.50 42.85 -75.38
CA LYS A 747 -3.26 44.30 -75.32
C LYS A 747 -1.79 44.70 -75.57
N LYS A 748 -1.02 43.86 -76.27
CA LYS A 748 0.27 44.25 -76.82
C LYS A 748 0.17 44.40 -78.32
#